data_AF-A0A9P5AZH3-F1
#
_entry.id   AF-A0A9P5AZH3-F1
#
_cell.length_a   1.000
_cell.length_b   1.000
_cell.length_c   1.000
_cell.angle_alpha   90.00
_cell.angle_beta   90.00
_cell.angle_gamma   90.00
#
_symmetry.space_group_name_H-M   'P 1'
#
loop_
_entity.id
_entity.type
_entity.pdbx_description
1 polymer ?
#
loop_
_entity_poly.entity_id
_entity_poly.type
_entity_poly.pdbx_seq_one_letter_code
_entity_poly.pdbx_strand_id
1 'polypeptide(L)'
;MASLSECGSALRDGRYASIILSKDPGAESQPAPNSTSGFLSVPAPVAGALIQALVTQLTSGPDSKTQPATDTDIPQALAVGLAALNAFLQVNVTGPVLPESAPLSTLFTKAWASQQSNDAKKGHAHLHKACLSYLEVDGVSPYAYIPHLELFALAKYIITQELYQVANDAVEIPSEEKPIKGSVAWTQLRVNIWHYKLLTQPTLGHGSNFARSSQWSDVPTLASQIMDGIDNVRSKILGEEVWASGDDGWNRDDKVQFLVEAANNYILLGRDDKAKEAIKEASQTSGLEYALSGALGKRTKFQENSISQLVVLAKSGSEQRVDDAEEEAKPDALQLNDDTLHEEIQFTKETNGNDNKASLPAALADLSPDDQPQLSPLDQIILLTEATLKDAFSPIDTLTSAEVLPYAVRVIGDKSTNWQIYTQALLVRSRIEVHRSRTVERGVLQLQAVADQVLTDTTAEAQQKAEEKEQSSETDAPAIQITSPDEVSAPVQPKPTSFLPAPKASESAPAHVRLEYIHAICSPPRWHLESELAYAWAGIGSLASALEIFKRLRLWAEVALCLASAAASEDEDGRGSGGEAKAKGILRWRLFHRTGDQTSISDPDDEDIGEDVTLLKAADFSGPERDPPPPNAPRLFCILGDIENEPSYYERAWEISKHRYARAQKSLGEYYLQNKEWEKAREAYKKATAVNRLSPEMWSRLGDISLRLAQFSDAAEAFNRSIGSASDTAGGEDARTWSNLGSSLWSLYCEVVAEAKNNPAPVSEVPGPVPAEDEEDDVALSAASKPSDRDPATLLAQSLAAYKRGASIAHDNWRIWDNVLTLASRVQPPAIPDMILALKHILQIRKSEDALDVDVLGALLQDAVLSVDKPSDSGVYEPPRGTPERLVMRLFEEEVVPLITQRSELWTLVSRLRAWRRDYAGAIDAAERAWRAAVGSSGSGLLPGAAATTADEARDWTVDEGAWTIVVQRTDELVSVFENWGPSVESIGSKWKGKARSAVRSVMGRGKERWEGSEGWKTLETLMEGLRISS
;
A
#
# COMPACT_ATOMS: atom_id res chain seq x y z
N MET A 1 -19.85 -50.80 -10.86
CA MET A 1 -19.34 -50.17 -12.10
C MET A 1 -20.30 -49.14 -12.65
N ALA A 2 -21.59 -49.45 -12.91
CA ALA A 2 -22.56 -48.46 -13.41
C ALA A 2 -22.65 -47.18 -12.52
N SER A 3 -22.69 -47.34 -11.20
CA SER A 3 -22.75 -46.19 -10.26
C SER A 3 -21.48 -45.32 -10.20
N LEU A 4 -20.29 -45.87 -10.47
CA LEU A 4 -19.02 -45.12 -10.38
C LEU A 4 -18.74 -44.35 -11.67
N SER A 5 -19.08 -44.93 -12.83
CA SER A 5 -19.01 -44.26 -14.13
C SER A 5 -19.97 -43.07 -14.22
N GLU A 6 -21.18 -43.23 -13.68
CA GLU A 6 -22.16 -42.15 -13.54
C GLU A 6 -21.63 -41.01 -12.66
N CYS A 7 -20.96 -41.32 -11.54
CA CYS A 7 -20.31 -40.30 -10.71
C CYS A 7 -19.22 -39.54 -11.47
N GLY A 8 -18.38 -40.22 -12.25
CA GLY A 8 -17.35 -39.56 -13.05
C GLY A 8 -17.92 -38.65 -14.14
N SER A 9 -18.95 -39.09 -14.84
CA SER A 9 -19.65 -38.23 -15.82
C SER A 9 -20.35 -37.05 -15.14
N ALA A 10 -20.99 -37.26 -13.97
CA ALA A 10 -21.61 -36.18 -13.21
C ALA A 10 -20.58 -35.14 -12.71
N LEU A 11 -19.38 -35.55 -12.33
CA LEU A 11 -18.28 -34.63 -11.99
C LEU A 11 -17.86 -33.79 -13.20
N ARG A 12 -17.71 -34.40 -14.38
CA ARG A 12 -17.35 -33.69 -15.63
C ARG A 12 -18.41 -32.68 -16.05
N ASP A 13 -19.69 -33.05 -15.96
CA ASP A 13 -20.79 -32.21 -16.41
C ASP A 13 -21.11 -31.07 -15.41
N GLY A 14 -20.52 -31.07 -14.22
CA GLY A 14 -20.82 -30.11 -13.16
C GLY A 14 -22.10 -30.41 -12.37
N ARG A 15 -22.56 -31.67 -12.37
CA ARG A 15 -23.76 -32.13 -11.65
C ARG A 15 -23.41 -32.65 -10.25
N TYR A 16 -22.74 -31.83 -9.45
CA TYR A 16 -22.15 -32.27 -8.17
C TYR A 16 -23.17 -32.73 -7.13
N ALA A 17 -24.31 -32.05 -7.01
CA ALA A 17 -25.35 -32.44 -6.05
C ALA A 17 -25.92 -33.84 -6.30
N SER A 18 -25.95 -34.28 -7.57
CA SER A 18 -26.47 -35.61 -7.96
C SER A 18 -25.58 -36.77 -7.50
N ILE A 19 -24.35 -36.51 -7.08
CA ILE A 19 -23.44 -37.51 -6.50
C ILE A 19 -23.76 -37.70 -5.00
N ILE A 20 -24.23 -36.64 -4.35
CA ILE A 20 -24.57 -36.63 -2.92
C ILE A 20 -26.03 -37.11 -2.71
N LEU A 21 -26.94 -36.75 -3.61
CA LEU A 21 -28.35 -37.11 -3.58
C LEU A 21 -28.63 -38.31 -4.51
N SER A 22 -29.43 -39.28 -4.08
CA SER A 22 -29.85 -40.38 -4.97
C SER A 22 -31.01 -39.97 -5.88
N LYS A 23 -31.02 -40.47 -7.13
CA LYS A 23 -32.21 -40.46 -7.99
C LYS A 23 -33.15 -41.59 -7.58
N ASP A 24 -34.41 -41.27 -7.35
CA ASP A 24 -35.45 -42.26 -7.07
C ASP A 24 -35.61 -43.19 -8.29
N PRO A 25 -35.44 -44.53 -8.18
CA PRO A 25 -35.43 -45.45 -9.32
C PRO A 25 -36.82 -45.70 -9.97
N GLY A 26 -37.80 -44.83 -9.74
CA GLY A 26 -39.19 -45.01 -10.18
C GLY A 26 -39.71 -44.05 -11.25
N ALA A 27 -38.90 -43.12 -11.75
CA ALA A 27 -39.35 -42.09 -12.69
C ALA A 27 -38.68 -42.21 -14.07
N GLU A 28 -38.91 -43.33 -14.77
CA GLU A 28 -38.85 -43.33 -16.23
C GLU A 28 -40.25 -43.08 -16.79
N SER A 29 -40.33 -42.15 -17.75
CA SER A 29 -41.44 -41.78 -18.63
C SER A 29 -42.34 -40.57 -18.25
N GLN A 30 -42.11 -39.49 -19.02
CA GLN A 30 -42.95 -38.33 -19.35
C GLN A 30 -43.15 -37.22 -18.29
N PRO A 31 -42.92 -35.93 -18.66
CA PRO A 31 -43.32 -34.80 -17.83
C PRO A 31 -44.82 -34.56 -18.03
N ALA A 32 -45.63 -34.85 -17.01
CA ALA A 32 -46.97 -34.31 -16.91
C ALA A 32 -46.95 -33.06 -15.99
N PRO A 33 -47.52 -31.91 -16.40
CA PRO A 33 -47.59 -30.75 -15.54
C PRO A 33 -48.74 -30.97 -14.55
N ASN A 34 -48.49 -30.68 -13.28
CA ASN A 34 -49.43 -30.70 -12.14
C ASN A 34 -49.44 -31.97 -11.27
N SER A 35 -48.40 -32.15 -10.45
CA SER A 35 -48.59 -32.69 -9.09
C SER A 35 -47.51 -32.17 -8.14
N THR A 36 -47.91 -31.28 -7.23
CA THR A 36 -47.17 -30.92 -6.01
C THR A 36 -47.27 -32.07 -5.00
N SER A 37 -46.30 -32.99 -5.04
CA SER A 37 -46.01 -33.91 -3.94
C SER A 37 -44.50 -33.93 -3.71
N GLY A 38 -44.08 -33.65 -2.47
CA GLY A 38 -42.69 -33.42 -2.09
C GLY A 38 -41.76 -34.56 -2.51
N PHE A 39 -40.73 -34.21 -3.30
CA PHE A 39 -39.59 -35.05 -3.57
C PHE A 39 -38.82 -35.29 -2.26
N LEU A 40 -38.96 -36.47 -1.67
CA LEU A 40 -38.09 -36.94 -0.60
C LEU A 40 -36.79 -37.43 -1.23
N SER A 41 -35.80 -36.54 -1.40
CA SER A 41 -34.47 -36.92 -1.87
C SER A 41 -33.75 -37.75 -0.81
N VAL A 42 -33.53 -39.04 -1.08
CA VAL A 42 -32.75 -39.95 -0.22
C VAL A 42 -31.25 -39.74 -0.49
N PRO A 43 -30.36 -39.72 0.52
CA PRO A 43 -28.90 -39.66 0.28
C PRO A 43 -28.42 -40.84 -0.57
N ALA A 44 -27.45 -40.59 -1.46
CA ALA A 44 -26.70 -41.70 -2.07
C ALA A 44 -26.07 -42.55 -0.93
N PRO A 45 -26.07 -43.89 -1.00
CA PRO A 45 -25.75 -44.73 0.16
C PRO A 45 -24.36 -44.47 0.75
N VAL A 46 -23.35 -44.23 -0.10
CA VAL A 46 -21.99 -43.88 0.36
C VAL A 46 -21.92 -42.46 0.91
N ALA A 47 -22.53 -41.49 0.23
CA ALA A 47 -22.57 -40.11 0.72
C ALA A 47 -23.31 -40.00 2.06
N GLY A 48 -24.41 -40.73 2.24
CA GLY A 48 -25.17 -40.77 3.49
C GLY A 48 -24.37 -41.34 4.67
N ALA A 49 -23.57 -42.39 4.43
CA ALA A 49 -22.68 -42.96 5.44
C ALA A 49 -21.58 -41.97 5.85
N LEU A 50 -20.94 -41.32 4.88
CA LEU A 50 -19.88 -40.31 5.13
C LEU A 50 -20.42 -39.07 5.85
N ILE A 51 -21.65 -38.64 5.53
CA ILE A 51 -22.31 -37.51 6.22
C ILE A 51 -22.64 -37.87 7.68
N GLN A 52 -23.11 -39.09 7.94
CA GLN A 52 -23.32 -39.55 9.32
C GLN A 52 -22.00 -39.65 10.10
N ALA A 53 -20.91 -40.06 9.45
CA ALA A 53 -19.58 -40.10 10.03
C ALA A 53 -19.07 -38.69 10.40
N LEU A 54 -19.21 -37.72 9.48
CA LEU A 54 -18.91 -36.30 9.74
C LEU A 54 -19.71 -35.78 10.94
N VAL A 55 -21.03 -35.98 10.94
CA VAL A 55 -21.89 -35.51 12.05
C VAL A 55 -21.46 -36.13 13.38
N THR A 56 -21.10 -37.41 13.38
CA THR A 56 -20.57 -38.08 14.59
C THR A 56 -19.29 -37.42 15.07
N GLN A 57 -18.38 -37.05 14.16
CA GLN A 57 -17.16 -36.35 14.52
C GLN A 57 -17.43 -34.94 15.07
N LEU A 58 -18.33 -34.20 14.44
CA LEU A 58 -18.71 -32.86 14.88
C LEU A 58 -19.33 -32.87 16.29
N THR A 59 -19.99 -33.95 16.70
CA THR A 59 -20.56 -34.09 18.05
C THR A 59 -19.59 -34.64 19.09
N SER A 60 -18.60 -35.45 18.70
CA SER A 60 -17.61 -36.03 19.61
C SER A 60 -16.41 -35.13 19.92
N GLY A 61 -16.28 -33.99 19.23
CA GLY A 61 -15.24 -32.98 19.44
C GLY A 61 -13.92 -33.29 18.71
N PRO A 62 -13.06 -32.26 18.51
CA PRO A 62 -11.90 -32.31 17.60
C PRO A 62 -10.80 -33.33 18.00
N ASP A 63 -10.72 -33.72 19.28
CA ASP A 63 -9.69 -34.65 19.79
C ASP A 63 -10.08 -36.13 19.68
N SER A 64 -11.31 -36.43 19.25
CA SER A 64 -11.74 -37.81 19.02
C SER A 64 -11.27 -38.29 17.64
N LYS A 65 -10.21 -39.11 17.62
CA LYS A 65 -9.87 -39.90 16.43
C LYS A 65 -10.91 -40.99 16.26
N THR A 66 -12.02 -40.67 15.62
CA THR A 66 -12.98 -41.67 15.14
C THR A 66 -12.24 -42.59 14.15
N GLN A 67 -12.38 -43.90 14.30
CA GLN A 67 -11.85 -44.85 13.33
C GLN A 67 -12.52 -44.58 11.96
N PRO A 68 -11.78 -44.72 10.84
CA PRO A 68 -12.32 -44.48 9.50
C PRO A 68 -13.61 -45.27 9.29
N ALA A 69 -14.62 -44.59 8.77
CA ALA A 69 -15.92 -45.19 8.55
C ALA A 69 -15.84 -46.19 7.39
N THR A 70 -15.78 -47.48 7.71
CA THR A 70 -16.11 -48.64 6.84
C THR A 70 -15.22 -48.88 5.60
N ASP A 71 -15.26 -50.11 5.05
CA ASP A 71 -14.66 -50.57 3.78
C ASP A 71 -15.21 -49.77 2.56
N THR A 72 -14.99 -48.46 2.53
CA THR A 72 -15.53 -47.57 1.51
C THR A 72 -14.60 -47.54 0.31
N ASP A 73 -15.14 -47.75 -0.90
CA ASP A 73 -14.37 -47.74 -2.14
C ASP A 73 -13.69 -46.38 -2.35
N ILE A 74 -12.35 -46.36 -2.43
CA ILE A 74 -11.53 -45.12 -2.46
C ILE A 74 -11.94 -44.17 -3.59
N PRO A 75 -12.15 -44.61 -4.85
CA PRO A 75 -12.60 -43.75 -5.94
C PRO A 75 -13.99 -43.15 -5.68
N GLN A 76 -14.87 -43.89 -5.00
CA GLN A 76 -16.22 -43.42 -4.69
C GLN A 76 -16.21 -42.38 -3.55
N ALA A 77 -15.42 -42.62 -2.50
CA ALA A 77 -15.21 -41.63 -1.45
C ALA A 77 -14.57 -40.35 -2.00
N LEU A 78 -13.55 -40.48 -2.87
CA LEU A 78 -12.92 -39.34 -3.55
C LEU A 78 -13.93 -38.58 -4.42
N ALA A 79 -14.78 -39.28 -5.19
CA ALA A 79 -15.82 -38.65 -6.00
C ALA A 79 -16.81 -37.83 -5.14
N VAL A 80 -17.23 -38.36 -3.98
CA VAL A 80 -18.10 -37.63 -3.04
C VAL A 80 -17.37 -36.42 -2.44
N GLY A 81 -16.10 -36.55 -2.07
CA GLY A 81 -15.28 -35.46 -1.55
C GLY A 81 -15.09 -34.32 -2.57
N LEU A 82 -14.78 -34.66 -3.82
CA LEU A 82 -14.66 -33.71 -4.93
C LEU A 82 -16.00 -33.05 -5.25
N ALA A 83 -17.10 -33.81 -5.26
CA ALA A 83 -18.44 -33.26 -5.47
C ALA A 83 -18.83 -32.28 -4.35
N ALA A 84 -18.52 -32.59 -3.09
CA ALA A 84 -18.79 -31.70 -1.95
C ALA A 84 -17.95 -30.42 -2.04
N LEU A 85 -16.65 -30.51 -2.39
CA LEU A 85 -15.80 -29.35 -2.58
C LEU A 85 -16.28 -28.49 -3.75
N ASN A 86 -16.55 -29.08 -4.91
CA ASN A 86 -16.98 -28.35 -6.10
C ASN A 86 -18.37 -27.74 -5.93
N ALA A 87 -19.31 -28.43 -5.26
CA ALA A 87 -20.61 -27.86 -4.90
C ALA A 87 -20.44 -26.65 -3.96
N PHE A 88 -19.54 -26.74 -2.97
CA PHE A 88 -19.24 -25.61 -2.10
C PHE A 88 -18.65 -24.41 -2.87
N LEU A 89 -17.70 -24.66 -3.78
CA LEU A 89 -17.08 -23.61 -4.60
C LEU A 89 -18.06 -23.01 -5.61
N GLN A 90 -18.93 -23.83 -6.21
CA GLN A 90 -20.02 -23.36 -7.07
C GLN A 90 -20.94 -22.40 -6.31
N VAL A 91 -21.32 -22.74 -5.08
CA VAL A 91 -22.21 -21.90 -4.27
C VAL A 91 -21.54 -20.61 -3.77
N ASN A 92 -20.23 -20.65 -3.49
CA ASN A 92 -19.57 -19.58 -2.74
C ASN A 92 -18.53 -18.76 -3.52
N VAL A 93 -18.11 -19.21 -4.70
CA VAL A 93 -17.02 -18.60 -5.47
C VAL A 93 -17.44 -18.25 -6.90
N THR A 94 -18.08 -19.18 -7.63
CA THR A 94 -18.28 -19.02 -9.07
C THR A 94 -19.73 -18.91 -9.53
N GLY A 95 -20.69 -19.61 -8.90
CA GLY A 95 -21.99 -19.92 -9.51
C GLY A 95 -21.90 -20.97 -10.64
N PRO A 96 -22.98 -21.23 -11.40
CA PRO A 96 -24.36 -20.79 -11.19
C PRO A 96 -25.04 -21.48 -10.00
N VAL A 97 -26.25 -21.04 -9.63
CA VAL A 97 -26.97 -21.50 -8.42
C VAL A 97 -27.18 -23.00 -8.49
N LEU A 98 -26.91 -23.69 -7.38
CA LEU A 98 -27.15 -25.12 -7.24
C LEU A 98 -28.65 -25.36 -6.99
N PRO A 99 -29.42 -25.93 -7.94
CA PRO A 99 -30.87 -26.09 -7.78
C PRO A 99 -31.26 -26.98 -6.58
N GLU A 100 -30.38 -27.92 -6.21
CA GLU A 100 -30.57 -28.86 -5.11
C GLU A 100 -30.01 -28.37 -3.76
N SER A 101 -29.72 -27.08 -3.62
CA SER A 101 -29.19 -26.47 -2.38
C SER A 101 -30.06 -26.75 -1.14
N ALA A 102 -31.37 -26.51 -1.24
CA ALA A 102 -32.32 -26.77 -0.15
C ALA A 102 -32.40 -28.26 0.23
N PRO A 103 -32.58 -29.20 -0.71
CA PRO A 103 -32.46 -30.63 -0.43
C PRO A 103 -31.17 -31.02 0.30
N LEU A 104 -30.01 -30.50 -0.13
CA LEU A 104 -28.72 -30.77 0.52
C LEU A 104 -28.71 -30.31 1.99
N SER A 105 -29.08 -29.07 2.28
CA SER A 105 -29.10 -28.59 3.67
C SER A 105 -30.09 -29.36 4.55
N THR A 106 -31.24 -29.80 4.00
CA THR A 106 -32.16 -30.65 4.78
C THR A 106 -31.57 -32.01 5.11
N LEU A 107 -30.73 -32.57 4.23
CA LEU A 107 -30.08 -33.86 4.43
C LEU A 107 -29.07 -33.78 5.60
N PHE A 108 -28.21 -32.78 5.63
CA PHE A 108 -27.27 -32.58 6.74
C PHE A 108 -28.00 -32.26 8.05
N THR A 109 -29.04 -31.41 8.01
CA THR A 109 -29.84 -31.08 9.19
C THR A 109 -30.55 -32.30 9.77
N LYS A 110 -31.06 -33.21 8.92
CA LYS A 110 -31.65 -34.49 9.35
C LYS A 110 -30.60 -35.42 9.98
N ALA A 111 -29.41 -35.52 9.39
CA ALA A 111 -28.31 -36.29 9.97
C ALA A 111 -27.91 -35.77 11.36
N TRP A 112 -27.80 -34.44 11.51
CA TRP A 112 -27.54 -33.78 12.79
C TRP A 112 -28.63 -34.08 13.84
N ALA A 113 -29.90 -33.90 13.47
CA ALA A 113 -31.04 -34.16 14.36
C ALA A 113 -31.17 -35.64 14.77
N SER A 114 -30.63 -36.57 13.99
CA SER A 114 -30.62 -38.00 14.35
C SER A 114 -29.63 -38.34 15.47
N GLN A 115 -28.63 -37.49 15.70
CA GLN A 115 -27.57 -37.69 16.70
C GLN A 115 -27.79 -36.93 18.01
N GLN A 116 -28.27 -35.68 17.93
CA GLN A 116 -28.66 -34.89 19.09
C GLN A 116 -30.18 -34.93 19.19
N SER A 117 -30.77 -35.43 20.28
CA SER A 117 -32.23 -35.52 20.49
C SER A 117 -32.91 -34.14 20.66
N ASN A 118 -32.66 -33.22 19.74
CA ASN A 118 -32.98 -31.80 19.81
C ASN A 118 -34.02 -31.38 18.76
N ASP A 119 -34.64 -30.23 19.03
CA ASP A 119 -35.71 -29.63 18.22
C ASP A 119 -35.20 -29.23 16.81
N ALA A 120 -35.87 -29.73 15.76
CA ALA A 120 -35.40 -29.62 14.38
C ALA A 120 -35.21 -28.17 13.89
N LYS A 121 -35.95 -27.21 14.48
CA LYS A 121 -35.89 -25.78 14.12
C LYS A 121 -34.57 -25.10 14.46
N LYS A 122 -33.85 -25.56 15.49
CA LYS A 122 -32.51 -25.04 15.83
C LYS A 122 -31.38 -25.88 15.24
N GLY A 123 -31.68 -27.02 14.62
CA GLY A 123 -30.69 -27.99 14.13
C GLY A 123 -29.69 -27.39 13.14
N HIS A 124 -30.15 -26.55 12.20
CA HIS A 124 -29.26 -25.92 11.21
C HIS A 124 -28.24 -24.96 11.85
N ALA A 125 -28.68 -24.08 12.75
CA ALA A 125 -27.78 -23.13 13.43
C ALA A 125 -26.72 -23.85 14.29
N HIS A 126 -27.10 -24.92 14.98
CA HIS A 126 -26.18 -25.73 15.77
C HIS A 126 -25.18 -26.48 14.90
N LEU A 127 -25.64 -27.10 13.81
CA LEU A 127 -24.77 -27.74 12.82
C LEU A 127 -23.76 -26.74 12.24
N HIS A 128 -24.23 -25.56 11.84
CA HIS A 128 -23.38 -24.50 11.28
C HIS A 128 -22.31 -24.05 12.28
N LYS A 129 -22.69 -23.82 13.55
CA LYS A 129 -21.76 -23.48 14.63
C LYS A 129 -20.75 -24.59 14.90
N ALA A 130 -21.16 -25.85 14.83
CA ALA A 130 -20.25 -26.99 14.95
C ALA A 130 -19.25 -27.04 13.78
N CYS A 131 -19.70 -26.78 12.55
CA CYS A 131 -18.83 -26.69 11.38
C CYS A 131 -17.82 -25.54 11.51
N LEU A 132 -18.25 -24.35 11.99
CA LEU A 132 -17.34 -23.23 12.27
C LEU A 132 -16.25 -23.62 13.28
N SER A 133 -16.63 -24.32 14.36
CA SER A 133 -15.65 -24.79 15.37
C SER A 133 -14.69 -25.86 14.82
N TYR A 134 -15.16 -26.74 13.94
CA TYR A 134 -14.33 -27.76 13.28
C TYR A 134 -13.32 -27.17 12.28
N LEU A 135 -13.65 -26.00 11.73
CA LEU A 135 -12.80 -25.27 10.79
C LEU A 135 -11.94 -24.20 11.48
N GLU A 136 -12.03 -24.03 12.80
CA GLU A 136 -11.15 -23.12 13.53
C GLU A 136 -9.71 -23.67 13.57
N VAL A 137 -8.73 -22.82 13.28
CA VAL A 137 -7.30 -23.17 13.35
C VAL A 137 -6.54 -22.00 13.96
N ASP A 138 -5.63 -22.29 14.89
CA ASP A 138 -4.79 -21.29 15.57
C ASP A 138 -5.59 -20.15 16.24
N GLY A 139 -6.85 -20.38 16.59
CA GLY A 139 -7.76 -19.40 17.18
C GLY A 139 -8.38 -18.41 16.17
N VAL A 140 -8.27 -18.71 14.87
CA VAL A 140 -8.92 -17.98 13.77
C VAL A 140 -10.09 -18.83 13.27
N SER A 141 -11.27 -18.20 13.17
CA SER A 141 -12.50 -18.84 12.68
C SER A 141 -12.90 -18.29 11.30
N PRO A 142 -13.52 -19.10 10.42
CA PRO A 142 -14.02 -18.61 9.13
C PRO A 142 -15.09 -17.53 9.26
N TYR A 143 -15.44 -16.89 8.14
CA TYR A 143 -16.57 -15.96 8.10
C TYR A 143 -17.85 -16.65 8.59
N ALA A 144 -18.53 -16.03 9.57
CA ALA A 144 -19.60 -16.68 10.31
C ALA A 144 -20.84 -16.99 9.45
N TYR A 145 -21.06 -16.26 8.35
CA TYR A 145 -22.26 -16.36 7.53
C TYR A 145 -22.00 -17.01 6.16
N ILE A 146 -21.01 -17.91 6.07
CA ILE A 146 -20.75 -18.69 4.86
C ILE A 146 -21.93 -19.64 4.57
N PRO A 147 -22.58 -19.57 3.40
CA PRO A 147 -23.58 -20.55 2.99
C PRO A 147 -23.01 -21.96 2.84
N HIS A 148 -23.82 -22.96 3.22
CA HIS A 148 -23.54 -24.38 2.99
C HIS A 148 -22.15 -24.85 3.48
N LEU A 149 -21.71 -24.34 4.63
CA LEU A 149 -20.40 -24.66 5.22
C LEU A 149 -20.22 -26.16 5.49
N GLU A 150 -21.33 -26.88 5.70
CA GLU A 150 -21.37 -28.32 5.86
C GLU A 150 -20.80 -29.10 4.66
N LEU A 151 -20.90 -28.57 3.43
CA LEU A 151 -20.30 -29.18 2.23
C LEU A 151 -18.77 -29.14 2.29
N PHE A 152 -18.21 -28.00 2.72
CA PHE A 152 -16.76 -27.88 2.88
C PHE A 152 -16.24 -28.75 4.02
N ALA A 153 -16.97 -28.79 5.15
CA ALA A 153 -16.64 -29.67 6.27
C ALA A 153 -16.62 -31.14 5.85
N LEU A 154 -17.60 -31.58 5.04
CA LEU A 154 -17.64 -32.93 4.48
C LEU A 154 -16.44 -33.20 3.55
N ALA A 155 -16.15 -32.29 2.61
CA ALA A 155 -15.01 -32.44 1.72
C ALA A 155 -13.69 -32.58 2.51
N LYS A 156 -13.48 -31.71 3.50
CA LYS A 156 -12.31 -31.75 4.38
C LYS A 156 -12.22 -33.05 5.15
N TYR A 157 -13.32 -33.51 5.76
CA TYR A 157 -13.34 -34.78 6.49
C TYR A 157 -12.92 -35.95 5.60
N ILE A 158 -13.57 -36.09 4.44
CA ILE A 158 -13.30 -37.20 3.51
C ILE A 158 -11.84 -37.17 3.04
N ILE A 159 -11.36 -36.02 2.57
CA ILE A 159 -10.06 -35.92 1.91
C ILE A 159 -8.90 -35.95 2.92
N THR A 160 -9.04 -35.30 4.08
CA THR A 160 -7.93 -35.17 5.04
C THR A 160 -7.92 -36.25 6.12
N GLN A 161 -9.04 -36.92 6.40
CA GLN A 161 -9.14 -37.89 7.48
C GLN A 161 -9.46 -39.31 6.99
N GLU A 162 -10.52 -39.48 6.19
CA GLU A 162 -10.89 -40.81 5.66
C GLU A 162 -9.85 -41.32 4.65
N LEU A 163 -9.40 -40.46 3.74
CA LEU A 163 -8.44 -40.82 2.69
C LEU A 163 -6.96 -40.63 3.10
N TYR A 164 -6.67 -40.38 4.38
CA TYR A 164 -5.31 -40.04 4.86
C TYR A 164 -4.26 -41.15 4.66
N GLN A 165 -4.66 -42.43 4.61
CA GLN A 165 -3.74 -43.59 4.55
C GLN A 165 -3.73 -44.34 3.20
N VAL A 166 -4.23 -43.72 2.13
CA VAL A 166 -4.27 -44.40 0.83
C VAL A 166 -2.84 -44.63 0.30
N ALA A 167 -2.48 -45.90 0.05
CA ALA A 167 -1.14 -46.29 -0.39
C ALA A 167 -0.80 -45.87 -1.84
N ASN A 168 -1.81 -45.74 -2.70
CA ASN A 168 -1.67 -45.28 -4.10
C ASN A 168 -2.25 -43.86 -4.25
N ASP A 169 -1.40 -42.90 -4.61
CA ASP A 169 -1.80 -41.49 -4.70
C ASP A 169 -2.69 -41.18 -5.92
N ALA A 170 -2.40 -41.83 -7.06
CA ALA A 170 -3.16 -41.69 -8.29
C ALA A 170 -4.40 -42.57 -8.26
N VAL A 171 -5.57 -41.95 -8.43
CA VAL A 171 -6.89 -42.58 -8.44
C VAL A 171 -7.59 -42.20 -9.73
N GLU A 172 -8.06 -43.19 -10.47
CA GLU A 172 -8.88 -42.97 -11.66
C GLU A 172 -10.36 -43.15 -11.34
N ILE A 173 -11.16 -42.14 -11.63
CA ILE A 173 -12.62 -42.21 -11.56
C ILE A 173 -13.13 -42.45 -12.99
N PRO A 174 -13.71 -43.63 -13.29
CA PRO A 174 -14.27 -43.93 -14.60
C PRO A 174 -15.37 -42.93 -14.97
N SER A 175 -15.48 -42.60 -16.25
CA SER A 175 -16.55 -41.78 -16.83
C SER A 175 -16.83 -42.30 -18.24
N GLU A 176 -18.02 -42.02 -18.77
CA GLU A 176 -18.45 -42.48 -20.10
C GLU A 176 -17.58 -41.94 -21.25
N GLU A 177 -16.98 -40.76 -21.07
CA GLU A 177 -16.09 -40.16 -22.07
C GLU A 177 -14.60 -40.50 -21.82
N LYS A 178 -14.02 -39.91 -20.78
CA LYS A 178 -12.61 -40.06 -20.42
C LYS A 178 -12.49 -40.18 -18.90
N PRO A 179 -11.66 -41.10 -18.37
CA PRO A 179 -11.46 -41.19 -16.92
C PRO A 179 -10.94 -39.86 -16.36
N ILE A 180 -11.38 -39.50 -15.16
CA ILE A 180 -10.82 -38.38 -14.42
C ILE A 180 -9.64 -38.94 -13.63
N LYS A 181 -8.42 -38.51 -13.98
CA LYS A 181 -7.22 -38.79 -13.18
C LYS A 181 -7.20 -37.81 -12.01
N GLY A 182 -7.19 -38.32 -10.78
CA GLY A 182 -7.11 -37.53 -9.55
C GLY A 182 -5.93 -37.95 -8.69
N SER A 183 -5.36 -37.02 -7.93
CA SER A 183 -4.39 -37.30 -6.88
C SER A 183 -5.00 -36.98 -5.53
N VAL A 184 -4.91 -37.91 -4.58
CA VAL A 184 -5.39 -37.69 -3.20
C VAL A 184 -4.55 -36.59 -2.53
N ALA A 185 -3.21 -36.64 -2.61
CA ALA A 185 -2.36 -35.62 -2.02
C ALA A 185 -2.57 -34.24 -2.66
N TRP A 186 -2.77 -34.16 -3.98
CA TRP A 186 -3.05 -32.89 -4.65
C TRP A 186 -4.42 -32.32 -4.23
N THR A 187 -5.43 -33.18 -4.09
CA THR A 187 -6.74 -32.77 -3.59
C THR A 187 -6.67 -32.33 -2.12
N GLN A 188 -5.87 -33.00 -1.30
CA GLN A 188 -5.62 -32.61 0.09
C GLN A 188 -4.98 -31.22 0.19
N LEU A 189 -3.99 -30.95 -0.66
CA LEU A 189 -3.38 -29.63 -0.79
C LEU A 189 -4.44 -28.57 -1.14
N ARG A 190 -5.29 -28.83 -2.15
CA ARG A 190 -6.37 -27.92 -2.56
C ARG A 190 -7.37 -27.63 -1.44
N VAL A 191 -7.77 -28.64 -0.66
CA VAL A 191 -8.64 -28.46 0.51
C VAL A 191 -7.98 -27.59 1.56
N ASN A 192 -6.72 -27.84 1.90
CA ASN A 192 -5.98 -27.04 2.89
C ASN A 192 -5.84 -25.58 2.44
N ILE A 193 -5.57 -25.34 1.16
CA ILE A 193 -5.52 -23.98 0.59
C ILE A 193 -6.87 -23.29 0.68
N TRP A 194 -7.96 -23.96 0.29
CA TRP A 194 -9.29 -23.36 0.44
C TRP A 194 -9.64 -23.11 1.90
N HIS A 195 -9.27 -24.00 2.82
CA HIS A 195 -9.44 -23.77 4.25
C HIS A 195 -8.67 -22.52 4.70
N TYR A 196 -7.45 -22.33 4.19
CA TYR A 196 -6.66 -21.12 4.45
C TYR A 196 -7.34 -19.87 3.88
N LYS A 197 -7.87 -19.93 2.64
CA LYS A 197 -8.65 -18.84 2.02
C LYS A 197 -9.93 -18.49 2.80
N LEU A 198 -10.57 -19.44 3.47
CA LEU A 198 -11.76 -19.21 4.31
C LEU A 198 -11.41 -18.57 5.66
N LEU A 199 -10.22 -18.85 6.21
CA LEU A 199 -9.70 -18.30 7.46
C LEU A 199 -9.05 -16.93 7.28
N THR A 200 -8.39 -16.74 6.15
CA THR A 200 -7.74 -15.48 5.78
C THR A 200 -8.78 -14.48 5.29
N GLN A 201 -9.56 -13.96 6.23
CA GLN A 201 -10.41 -12.81 5.97
C GLN A 201 -9.51 -11.60 5.63
N PRO A 202 -9.80 -10.85 4.55
CA PRO A 202 -9.16 -9.57 4.33
C PRO A 202 -9.38 -8.73 5.58
N THR A 203 -8.31 -8.18 6.16
CA THR A 203 -8.51 -7.17 7.18
C THR A 203 -9.19 -5.98 6.51
N LEU A 204 -10.29 -5.59 7.13
CA LEU A 204 -11.32 -4.69 6.63
C LEU A 204 -10.81 -3.23 6.67
N GLY A 205 -9.98 -2.86 5.69
CA GLY A 205 -9.40 -1.52 5.51
C GLY A 205 -9.12 -1.16 4.04
N HIS A 206 -8.88 0.13 3.77
CA HIS A 206 -8.84 0.75 2.42
C HIS A 206 -7.66 0.33 1.48
N GLY A 207 -6.96 -0.77 1.76
CA GLY A 207 -5.90 -1.33 0.91
C GLY A 207 -5.87 -2.86 0.91
N SER A 208 -6.96 -3.49 1.35
CA SER A 208 -7.05 -4.94 1.50
C SER A 208 -7.30 -5.60 0.14
N ASN A 209 -6.26 -6.23 -0.41
CA ASN A 209 -6.33 -7.05 -1.60
C ASN A 209 -6.22 -8.52 -1.20
N PHE A 210 -7.12 -9.38 -1.68
CA PHE A 210 -7.16 -10.81 -1.35
C PHE A 210 -5.78 -11.51 -1.49
N ALA A 211 -4.96 -11.10 -2.46
CA ALA A 211 -3.64 -11.68 -2.70
C ALA A 211 -2.57 -11.32 -1.65
N ARG A 212 -2.81 -10.33 -0.79
CA ARG A 212 -1.89 -9.88 0.27
C ARG A 212 -2.27 -10.42 1.66
N SER A 213 -3.06 -11.49 1.70
CA SER A 213 -3.65 -12.03 2.94
C SER A 213 -2.65 -12.45 4.01
N SER A 214 -1.44 -12.88 3.62
CA SER A 214 -0.33 -13.20 4.54
C SER A 214 0.17 -12.01 5.36
N GLN A 215 -0.14 -10.77 4.97
CA GLN A 215 0.21 -9.57 5.76
C GLN A 215 -0.68 -9.39 6.99
N TRP A 216 -1.82 -10.12 7.06
CA TRP A 216 -2.90 -9.77 7.98
C TRP A 216 -3.44 -10.93 8.83
N SER A 217 -3.14 -12.18 8.47
CA SER A 217 -3.65 -13.37 9.15
C SER A 217 -2.54 -14.42 9.28
N ASP A 218 -2.15 -14.70 10.53
CA ASP A 218 -1.18 -15.74 10.86
C ASP A 218 -1.91 -17.04 11.25
N VAL A 219 -1.99 -17.98 10.30
CA VAL A 219 -2.43 -19.36 10.55
C VAL A 219 -1.25 -20.32 10.30
N PRO A 220 -0.22 -20.31 11.17
CA PRO A 220 1.05 -21.02 10.94
C PRO A 220 0.88 -22.53 10.80
N THR A 221 -0.09 -23.13 11.51
CA THR A 221 -0.32 -24.58 11.45
C THR A 221 -0.75 -24.99 10.04
N LEU A 222 -1.70 -24.25 9.46
CA LEU A 222 -2.20 -24.54 8.11
C LEU A 222 -1.20 -24.14 7.04
N ALA A 223 -0.47 -23.03 7.23
CA ALA A 223 0.60 -22.63 6.32
C ALA A 223 1.70 -23.69 6.22
N SER A 224 2.11 -24.29 7.35
CA SER A 224 3.08 -25.40 7.35
C SER A 224 2.53 -26.61 6.59
N GLN A 225 1.28 -27.00 6.84
CA GLN A 225 0.65 -28.13 6.15
C GLN A 225 0.53 -27.90 4.63
N ILE A 226 0.30 -26.67 4.19
CA ILE A 226 0.27 -26.30 2.78
C ILE A 226 1.67 -26.42 2.18
N MET A 227 2.71 -25.89 2.86
CA MET A 227 4.10 -25.98 2.38
C MET A 227 4.54 -27.44 2.24
N ASP A 228 4.31 -28.26 3.27
CA ASP A 228 4.62 -29.70 3.24
C ASP A 228 3.81 -30.43 2.15
N GLY A 229 2.56 -30.02 1.95
CA GLY A 229 1.67 -30.52 0.90
C GLY A 229 2.18 -30.19 -0.51
N ILE A 230 2.65 -28.95 -0.74
CA ILE A 230 3.26 -28.55 -2.01
C ILE A 230 4.49 -29.42 -2.30
N ASP A 231 5.39 -29.57 -1.32
CA ASP A 231 6.62 -30.36 -1.51
C ASP A 231 6.31 -31.86 -1.78
N ASN A 232 5.32 -32.43 -1.08
CA ASN A 232 4.85 -33.80 -1.31
C ASN A 232 4.29 -33.99 -2.72
N VAL A 233 3.35 -33.13 -3.15
CA VAL A 233 2.75 -33.20 -4.48
C VAL A 233 3.79 -32.94 -5.57
N ARG A 234 4.68 -31.96 -5.35
CA ARG A 234 5.79 -31.65 -6.26
C ARG A 234 6.67 -32.87 -6.50
N SER A 235 7.03 -33.61 -5.45
CA SER A 235 7.87 -34.82 -5.58
C SER A 235 7.20 -35.92 -6.42
N LYS A 236 5.87 -36.01 -6.41
CA LYS A 236 5.10 -37.02 -7.14
C LYS A 236 4.79 -36.62 -8.59
N ILE A 237 4.54 -35.33 -8.86
CA ILE A 237 4.17 -34.84 -10.19
C ILE A 237 5.41 -34.52 -11.05
N LEU A 238 6.44 -33.91 -10.45
CA LEU A 238 7.66 -33.50 -11.15
C LEU A 238 8.83 -34.48 -10.95
N GLY A 239 8.70 -35.47 -10.06
CA GLY A 239 9.73 -36.48 -9.85
C GLY A 239 9.97 -37.33 -11.09
N GLU A 240 11.25 -37.55 -11.42
CA GLU A 240 11.65 -38.56 -12.43
C GLU A 240 11.62 -39.95 -11.80
N GLU A 241 10.49 -40.65 -11.87
CA GLU A 241 10.51 -42.08 -11.59
C GLU A 241 11.23 -42.82 -12.73
N VAL A 242 12.46 -43.26 -12.44
CA VAL A 242 13.38 -44.01 -13.33
C VAL A 242 12.76 -45.27 -13.96
N TRP A 243 11.59 -45.70 -13.49
CA TRP A 243 10.90 -46.92 -13.92
C TRP A 243 9.49 -46.69 -14.50
N ALA A 244 9.05 -45.44 -14.71
CA ALA A 244 7.74 -45.16 -15.28
C ALA A 244 7.70 -45.54 -16.77
N SER A 245 7.07 -46.67 -17.10
CA SER A 245 6.69 -47.03 -18.47
C SER A 245 5.72 -45.99 -19.03
N GLY A 246 5.94 -45.57 -20.28
CA GLY A 246 5.50 -44.31 -20.88
C GLY A 246 4.01 -44.00 -21.05
N ASP A 247 3.11 -44.54 -20.23
CA ASP A 247 1.67 -44.21 -20.20
C ASP A 247 1.15 -43.86 -18.77
N ASP A 248 1.97 -44.06 -17.72
CA ASP A 248 1.61 -43.82 -16.31
C ASP A 248 2.01 -42.43 -15.76
N GLY A 249 2.66 -41.57 -16.57
CA GLY A 249 3.14 -40.26 -16.14
C GLY A 249 2.11 -39.11 -16.25
N TRP A 250 2.23 -38.10 -15.39
CA TRP A 250 1.47 -36.84 -15.50
C TRP A 250 1.80 -36.10 -16.80
N ASN A 251 0.77 -35.57 -17.47
CA ASN A 251 0.95 -34.87 -18.74
C ASN A 251 1.64 -33.51 -18.53
N ARG A 252 2.16 -32.92 -19.62
CA ARG A 252 2.74 -31.58 -19.63
C ARG A 252 1.81 -30.54 -19.01
N ASP A 253 0.53 -30.56 -19.39
CA ASP A 253 -0.47 -29.59 -18.91
C ASP A 253 -0.75 -29.76 -17.41
N ASP A 254 -0.79 -30.99 -16.89
CA ASP A 254 -0.96 -31.26 -15.46
C ASP A 254 0.21 -30.70 -14.64
N LYS A 255 1.44 -30.84 -15.18
CA LYS A 255 2.65 -30.28 -14.56
C LYS A 255 2.62 -28.75 -14.52
N VAL A 256 2.23 -28.12 -15.63
CA VAL A 256 2.07 -26.65 -15.69
C VAL A 256 0.98 -26.18 -14.73
N GLN A 257 -0.17 -26.86 -14.71
CA GLN A 257 -1.26 -26.56 -13.79
C GLN A 257 -0.81 -26.64 -12.32
N PHE A 258 -0.10 -27.70 -11.94
CA PHE A 258 0.46 -27.80 -10.59
C PHE A 258 1.44 -26.67 -10.26
N LEU A 259 2.35 -26.33 -11.18
CA LEU A 259 3.34 -25.27 -10.96
C LEU A 259 2.69 -23.89 -10.77
N VAL A 260 1.65 -23.60 -11.54
CA VAL A 260 0.88 -22.35 -11.43
C VAL A 260 0.03 -22.32 -10.15
N GLU A 261 -0.57 -23.46 -9.77
CA GLU A 261 -1.21 -23.63 -8.46
C GLU A 261 -0.20 -23.34 -7.33
N ALA A 262 0.97 -23.98 -7.37
CA ALA A 262 2.04 -23.80 -6.38
C ALA A 262 2.52 -22.33 -6.30
N ALA A 263 2.70 -21.67 -7.45
CA ALA A 263 3.06 -20.25 -7.50
C ALA A 263 2.04 -19.37 -6.79
N ASN A 264 0.75 -19.51 -7.11
CA ASN A 264 -0.33 -18.77 -6.44
C ASN A 264 -0.41 -19.07 -4.94
N ASN A 265 -0.14 -20.30 -4.53
CA ASN A 265 -0.10 -20.67 -3.11
C ASN A 265 1.09 -20.04 -2.38
N TYR A 266 2.26 -19.97 -3.02
CA TYR A 266 3.42 -19.27 -2.44
C TYR A 266 3.16 -17.76 -2.34
N ILE A 267 2.49 -17.15 -3.31
CA ILE A 267 2.06 -15.74 -3.23
C ILE A 267 1.14 -15.56 -2.01
N LEU A 268 0.12 -16.41 -1.87
CA LEU A 268 -0.84 -16.37 -0.76
C LEU A 268 -0.15 -16.50 0.61
N LEU A 269 0.92 -17.29 0.72
CA LEU A 269 1.71 -17.49 1.94
C LEU A 269 2.85 -16.47 2.14
N GLY A 270 2.98 -15.47 1.27
CA GLY A 270 4.02 -14.44 1.40
C GLY A 270 5.43 -14.96 1.11
N ARG A 271 5.60 -15.86 0.13
CA ARG A 271 6.89 -16.43 -0.30
C ARG A 271 7.18 -16.06 -1.76
N ASP A 272 7.71 -14.87 -1.99
CA ASP A 272 7.94 -14.34 -3.33
C ASP A 272 9.05 -15.07 -4.10
N ASP A 273 10.14 -15.46 -3.43
CA ASP A 273 11.25 -16.20 -4.04
C ASP A 273 10.78 -17.50 -4.70
N LYS A 274 10.06 -18.34 -3.92
CA LYS A 274 9.53 -19.62 -4.40
C LYS A 274 8.46 -19.45 -5.47
N ALA A 275 7.66 -18.39 -5.38
CA ALA A 275 6.66 -18.07 -6.40
C ALA A 275 7.31 -17.73 -7.75
N LYS A 276 8.36 -16.89 -7.75
CA LYS A 276 9.14 -16.54 -8.97
C LYS A 276 9.75 -17.79 -9.62
N GLU A 277 10.32 -18.68 -8.81
CA GLU A 277 10.89 -19.95 -9.30
C GLU A 277 9.82 -20.84 -9.95
N ALA A 278 8.67 -21.00 -9.30
CA ALA A 278 7.56 -21.81 -9.82
C ALA A 278 6.97 -21.25 -11.12
N ILE A 279 6.80 -19.93 -11.25
CA ILE A 279 6.33 -19.28 -12.49
C ILE A 279 7.33 -19.49 -13.63
N LYS A 280 8.63 -19.35 -13.34
CA LYS A 280 9.69 -19.57 -14.34
C LYS A 280 9.68 -21.01 -14.84
N GLU A 281 9.56 -21.99 -13.93
CA GLU A 281 9.47 -23.40 -14.27
C GLU A 281 8.18 -23.72 -15.05
N ALA A 282 7.05 -23.12 -14.68
CA ALA A 282 5.78 -23.25 -15.40
C ALA A 282 5.92 -22.76 -16.85
N SER A 283 6.52 -21.58 -17.04
CA SER A 283 6.73 -20.96 -18.36
C SER A 283 7.66 -21.82 -19.23
N GLN A 284 8.73 -22.37 -18.65
CA GLN A 284 9.64 -23.29 -19.35
C GLN A 284 8.92 -24.59 -19.73
N THR A 285 8.12 -25.13 -18.82
CA THR A 285 7.38 -26.37 -19.05
C THR A 285 6.31 -26.16 -20.11
N SER A 286 5.55 -25.06 -20.10
CA SER A 286 4.53 -24.74 -21.13
C SER A 286 5.14 -24.24 -22.46
N GLY A 287 6.40 -23.80 -22.44
CA GLY A 287 7.08 -23.21 -23.59
C GLY A 287 6.56 -21.81 -23.92
N LEU A 288 5.93 -21.14 -22.95
CA LEU A 288 5.49 -19.76 -23.07
C LEU A 288 6.70 -18.83 -23.09
N GLU A 289 6.79 -18.02 -24.15
CA GLU A 289 7.69 -16.88 -24.21
C GLU A 289 6.89 -15.60 -24.01
N TYR A 290 7.26 -14.81 -23.02
CA TYR A 290 6.65 -13.49 -22.81
C TYR A 290 7.69 -12.46 -22.38
N ALA A 291 7.43 -11.19 -22.69
CA ALA A 291 8.27 -10.07 -22.29
C ALA A 291 7.45 -8.79 -22.12
N LEU A 292 7.75 -8.03 -21.07
CA LEU A 292 7.26 -6.66 -20.91
C LEU A 292 8.12 -5.73 -21.78
N SER A 293 7.49 -5.04 -22.73
CA SER A 293 8.16 -4.16 -23.70
C SER A 293 7.47 -2.79 -23.79
N GLY A 294 8.11 -1.85 -24.49
CA GLY A 294 7.58 -0.53 -24.80
C GLY A 294 7.21 -0.40 -26.27
N ALA A 295 5.96 0.00 -26.55
CA ALA A 295 5.48 0.30 -27.90
C ALA A 295 4.94 1.73 -27.99
N LEU A 296 5.19 2.42 -29.09
CA LEU A 296 4.67 3.77 -29.31
C LEU A 296 3.15 3.73 -29.47
N GLY A 297 2.44 4.47 -28.62
CA GLY A 297 0.99 4.54 -28.64
C GLY A 297 0.43 5.86 -28.14
N LYS A 298 -0.86 6.07 -28.39
CA LYS A 298 -1.63 7.22 -27.93
C LYS A 298 -2.65 6.79 -26.88
N ARG A 299 -2.67 7.52 -25.76
CA ARG A 299 -3.64 7.29 -24.68
C ARG A 299 -4.82 8.25 -24.73
N THR A 300 -4.60 9.47 -25.24
CA THR A 300 -5.66 10.49 -25.34
C THR A 300 -5.99 10.80 -26.80
N LYS A 301 -7.26 11.12 -27.06
CA LYS A 301 -7.79 11.46 -28.38
C LYS A 301 -7.14 12.70 -28.98
N PHE A 302 -6.65 13.61 -28.13
CA PHE A 302 -6.03 14.88 -28.52
C PHE A 302 -4.49 14.82 -28.58
N GLN A 303 -3.88 13.66 -28.34
CA GLN A 303 -2.43 13.49 -28.38
C GLN A 303 -1.91 13.52 -29.82
N GLU A 304 -1.03 14.48 -30.13
CA GLU A 304 -0.39 14.57 -31.46
C GLU A 304 0.72 13.53 -31.63
N ASN A 305 1.65 13.47 -30.67
CA ASN A 305 2.84 12.61 -30.71
C ASN A 305 2.62 11.31 -29.95
N SER A 306 2.93 10.16 -30.54
CA SER A 306 2.90 8.86 -29.85
C SER A 306 4.03 8.77 -28.83
N ILE A 307 3.72 8.24 -27.64
CA ILE A 307 4.67 8.09 -26.52
C ILE A 307 4.78 6.59 -26.22
N SER A 308 5.95 6.15 -25.73
CA SER A 308 6.14 4.76 -25.30
C SER A 308 5.11 4.35 -24.23
N GLN A 309 4.42 3.25 -24.47
CA GLN A 309 3.47 2.60 -23.56
C GLN A 309 3.91 1.16 -23.31
N LEU A 310 3.69 0.68 -22.09
CA LEU A 310 4.03 -0.69 -21.72
C LEU A 310 3.04 -1.69 -22.34
N VAL A 311 3.56 -2.77 -22.91
CA VAL A 311 2.82 -3.87 -23.53
C VAL A 311 3.48 -5.19 -23.15
N VAL A 312 2.67 -6.20 -22.87
CA VAL A 312 3.16 -7.58 -22.77
C VAL A 312 3.01 -8.24 -24.13
N LEU A 313 4.15 -8.67 -24.69
CA LEU A 313 4.20 -9.54 -25.86
C LEU A 313 4.32 -10.98 -25.37
N ALA A 314 3.43 -11.85 -25.83
CA ALA A 314 3.40 -13.25 -25.38
C ALA A 314 3.03 -14.21 -26.52
N LYS A 315 3.68 -15.37 -26.53
CA LYS A 315 3.44 -16.46 -27.48
C LYS A 315 3.57 -17.82 -26.79
N SER A 316 2.53 -18.64 -26.89
CA SER A 316 2.52 -20.03 -26.42
C SER A 316 3.46 -20.92 -27.24
N GLY A 317 4.00 -21.97 -26.59
CA GLY A 317 4.93 -22.91 -27.24
C GLY A 317 4.30 -23.80 -28.30
N SER A 318 2.97 -23.93 -28.31
CA SER A 318 2.18 -24.59 -29.35
C SER A 318 1.07 -23.65 -29.83
N GLU A 319 0.92 -23.49 -31.14
CA GLU A 319 -0.20 -22.71 -31.70
C GLU A 319 -1.52 -23.40 -31.37
N GLN A 320 -2.37 -22.66 -30.68
CA GLN A 320 -3.72 -23.10 -30.40
C GLN A 320 -4.59 -22.85 -31.63
N ARG A 321 -5.25 -23.90 -32.13
CA ARG A 321 -6.26 -23.73 -33.15
C ARG A 321 -7.47 -23.07 -32.50
N VAL A 322 -7.79 -21.86 -32.96
CA VAL A 322 -9.13 -21.32 -32.79
C VAL A 322 -10.00 -22.15 -33.73
N ASP A 323 -10.59 -23.23 -33.23
CA ASP A 323 -11.75 -23.81 -33.91
C ASP A 323 -12.81 -22.70 -34.01
N ASP A 324 -13.72 -22.74 -34.98
CA ASP A 324 -14.85 -21.80 -35.13
C ASP A 324 -15.82 -21.97 -33.93
N ALA A 325 -15.32 -21.71 -32.73
CA ALA A 325 -15.98 -21.91 -31.46
C ALA A 325 -17.08 -20.86 -31.33
N GLU A 326 -18.28 -21.34 -31.00
CA GLU A 326 -19.40 -20.53 -30.56
C GLU A 326 -18.91 -19.50 -29.53
N GLU A 327 -19.39 -18.26 -29.60
CA GLU A 327 -19.00 -17.19 -28.67
C GLU A 327 -19.07 -17.70 -27.22
N GLU A 328 -17.90 -17.95 -26.61
CA GLU A 328 -17.83 -18.44 -25.24
C GLU A 328 -18.46 -17.41 -24.31
N ALA A 329 -19.40 -17.85 -23.46
CA ALA A 329 -20.04 -17.00 -22.48
C ALA A 329 -18.97 -16.37 -21.56
N LYS A 330 -18.87 -15.04 -21.56
CA LYS A 330 -17.95 -14.26 -20.72
C LYS A 330 -18.64 -13.01 -20.16
N PRO A 331 -18.22 -12.53 -18.98
CA PRO A 331 -18.74 -11.28 -18.42
C PRO A 331 -18.46 -10.07 -19.33
N ASP A 332 -19.32 -9.05 -19.24
CA ASP A 332 -19.12 -7.84 -20.02
C ASP A 332 -17.91 -7.02 -19.54
N ALA A 333 -17.11 -6.53 -20.49
CA ALA A 333 -15.98 -5.65 -20.23
C ALA A 333 -16.43 -4.21 -20.48
N LEU A 334 -16.67 -3.47 -19.39
CA LEU A 334 -17.18 -2.11 -19.45
C LEU A 334 -16.22 -1.18 -20.19
N GLN A 335 -16.79 -0.31 -21.03
CA GLN A 335 -16.08 0.75 -21.72
C GLN A 335 -15.75 1.90 -20.74
N LEU A 336 -14.64 2.58 -21.00
CA LEU A 336 -14.16 3.74 -20.26
C LEU A 336 -15.08 4.95 -20.44
N ASN A 337 -15.58 5.17 -21.66
CA ASN A 337 -16.46 6.28 -22.02
C ASN A 337 -15.93 7.68 -21.61
N ASP A 338 -14.60 7.86 -21.60
CA ASP A 338 -13.97 9.15 -21.26
C ASP A 338 -13.84 10.03 -22.53
N ASP A 339 -14.19 11.31 -22.40
CA ASP A 339 -14.16 12.27 -23.51
C ASP A 339 -12.74 12.54 -24.04
N THR A 340 -11.73 12.28 -23.23
CA THR A 340 -10.32 12.61 -23.49
C THR A 340 -9.44 11.40 -23.72
N LEU A 341 -9.66 10.29 -23.02
CA LEU A 341 -8.90 9.06 -23.14
C LEU A 341 -9.48 8.15 -24.23
N HIS A 342 -8.62 7.36 -24.87
CA HIS A 342 -9.07 6.25 -25.70
C HIS A 342 -9.49 5.07 -24.82
N GLU A 343 -10.43 4.27 -25.32
CA GLU A 343 -10.86 3.00 -24.71
C GLU A 343 -9.68 2.04 -24.51
N GLU A 344 -8.89 1.91 -25.56
CA GLU A 344 -7.67 1.12 -25.64
C GLU A 344 -6.54 1.99 -26.19
N ILE A 345 -5.31 1.66 -25.81
CA ILE A 345 -4.13 2.37 -26.31
C ILE A 345 -4.03 2.14 -27.83
N GLN A 346 -4.02 3.21 -28.61
CA GLN A 346 -3.85 3.09 -30.06
C GLN A 346 -2.36 3.04 -30.38
N PHE A 347 -1.85 1.86 -30.70
CA PHE A 347 -0.46 1.67 -31.08
C PHE A 347 -0.21 2.10 -32.53
N THR A 348 0.98 2.66 -32.78
CA THR A 348 1.37 3.04 -34.15
C THR A 348 1.81 1.81 -34.93
N LYS A 349 1.35 1.71 -36.19
CA LYS A 349 1.77 0.64 -37.12
C LYS A 349 3.20 0.80 -37.65
N GLU A 350 3.85 1.93 -37.38
CA GLU A 350 5.24 2.14 -37.76
C GLU A 350 6.14 1.27 -36.87
N THR A 351 6.84 0.33 -37.49
CA THR A 351 7.85 -0.50 -36.83
C THR A 351 8.84 0.40 -36.11
N ASN A 352 8.93 0.24 -34.79
CA ASN A 352 9.96 0.86 -33.96
C ASN A 352 11.31 0.83 -34.72
N GLY A 353 11.95 2.00 -34.85
CA GLY A 353 13.35 2.07 -35.25
C GLY A 353 14.16 1.09 -34.38
N ASN A 354 15.15 0.46 -35.02
CA ASN A 354 15.96 -0.70 -34.62
C ASN A 354 16.45 -0.87 -33.15
N ASP A 355 16.18 0.05 -32.23
CA ASP A 355 16.88 0.12 -30.94
C ASP A 355 16.33 -0.87 -29.88
N ASN A 356 15.08 -1.34 -29.98
CA ASN A 356 14.47 -2.26 -28.99
C ASN A 356 14.37 -3.74 -29.41
N LYS A 357 14.64 -4.09 -30.69
CA LYS A 357 14.61 -5.50 -31.14
C LYS A 357 15.72 -6.36 -30.54
N ALA A 358 16.78 -5.75 -30.00
CA ALA A 358 17.95 -6.46 -29.49
C ALA A 358 17.74 -7.09 -28.09
N SER A 359 16.77 -6.64 -27.30
CA SER A 359 16.53 -7.17 -25.94
C SER A 359 15.37 -8.17 -25.83
N LEU A 360 14.61 -8.37 -26.92
CA LEU A 360 13.46 -9.27 -26.94
C LEU A 360 13.86 -10.68 -27.41
N PRO A 361 13.24 -11.75 -26.89
CA PRO A 361 13.35 -13.09 -27.46
C PRO A 361 13.01 -13.09 -28.96
N ALA A 362 13.73 -13.91 -29.74
CA ALA A 362 13.57 -13.96 -31.19
C ALA A 362 12.14 -14.30 -31.63
N ALA A 363 11.39 -15.09 -30.85
CA ALA A 363 10.00 -15.43 -31.16
C ALA A 363 9.02 -14.26 -30.98
N LEU A 364 9.39 -13.22 -30.22
CA LEU A 364 8.54 -12.08 -29.89
C LEU A 364 8.88 -10.80 -30.68
N ALA A 365 10.06 -10.74 -31.30
CA ALA A 365 10.58 -9.53 -31.95
C ALA A 365 9.74 -9.03 -33.15
N ASP A 366 8.92 -9.88 -33.74
CA ASP A 366 8.07 -9.57 -34.90
C ASP A 366 6.58 -9.50 -34.55
N LEU A 367 6.20 -9.65 -33.27
CA LEU A 367 4.82 -9.52 -32.84
C LEU A 367 4.40 -8.04 -32.76
N SER A 368 3.21 -7.75 -33.30
CA SER A 368 2.55 -6.46 -33.12
C SER A 368 1.76 -6.45 -31.81
N PRO A 369 1.76 -5.34 -31.04
CA PRO A 369 0.90 -5.19 -29.87
C PRO A 369 -0.58 -5.50 -30.12
N ASP A 370 -1.11 -5.07 -31.27
CA ASP A 370 -2.53 -5.16 -31.63
C ASP A 370 -2.95 -6.52 -32.23
N ASP A 371 -1.99 -7.35 -32.67
CA ASP A 371 -2.27 -8.59 -33.41
C ASP A 371 -1.33 -9.69 -32.92
N GLN A 372 -1.65 -10.22 -31.74
CA GLN A 372 -0.90 -11.28 -31.07
C GLN A 372 -1.62 -12.63 -31.19
N PRO A 373 -0.88 -13.76 -31.21
CA PRO A 373 -1.47 -15.09 -31.30
C PRO A 373 -2.27 -15.46 -30.04
N GLN A 374 -3.26 -16.33 -30.19
CA GLN A 374 -4.06 -16.86 -29.08
C GLN A 374 -3.19 -17.65 -28.09
N LEU A 375 -3.35 -17.38 -26.80
CA LEU A 375 -2.65 -18.10 -25.72
C LEU A 375 -3.48 -19.25 -25.16
N SER A 376 -2.78 -20.28 -24.67
CA SER A 376 -3.40 -21.37 -23.91
C SER A 376 -3.96 -20.88 -22.58
N PRO A 377 -5.07 -21.47 -22.07
CA PRO A 377 -5.63 -21.12 -20.77
C PRO A 377 -4.57 -21.13 -19.65
N LEU A 378 -3.69 -22.13 -19.62
CA LEU A 378 -2.62 -22.20 -18.63
C LEU A 378 -1.59 -21.07 -18.80
N ASP A 379 -1.26 -20.69 -20.03
CA ASP A 379 -0.35 -19.56 -20.30
C ASP A 379 -0.98 -18.21 -19.94
N GLN A 380 -2.29 -18.03 -20.16
CA GLN A 380 -3.03 -16.87 -19.67
C GLN A 380 -2.98 -16.79 -18.14
N ILE A 381 -3.12 -17.91 -17.44
CA ILE A 381 -3.01 -17.95 -15.96
C ILE A 381 -1.57 -17.66 -15.52
N ILE A 382 -0.54 -18.12 -16.24
CA ILE A 382 0.87 -17.74 -15.95
C ILE A 382 1.02 -16.22 -15.99
N LEU A 383 0.50 -15.54 -17.02
CA LEU A 383 0.56 -14.07 -17.12
C LEU A 383 -0.21 -13.38 -15.98
N LEU A 384 -1.40 -13.87 -15.61
CA LEU A 384 -2.16 -13.33 -14.47
C LEU A 384 -1.47 -13.60 -13.13
N THR A 385 -0.74 -14.71 -13.00
CA THR A 385 0.03 -15.05 -11.80
C THR A 385 1.24 -14.14 -11.67
N GLU A 386 1.93 -13.82 -12.77
CA GLU A 386 3.00 -12.82 -12.82
C GLU A 386 2.47 -11.43 -12.43
N ALA A 387 1.29 -11.05 -12.92
CA ALA A 387 0.61 -9.81 -12.54
C ALA A 387 0.31 -9.79 -11.03
N THR A 388 -0.22 -10.90 -10.50
CA THR A 388 -0.57 -11.03 -9.07
C THR A 388 0.67 -11.02 -8.18
N LEU A 389 1.77 -11.65 -8.60
CA LEU A 389 3.05 -11.63 -7.88
C LEU A 389 3.58 -10.18 -7.76
N LYS A 390 3.61 -9.46 -8.88
CA LYS A 390 4.04 -8.06 -8.92
C LYS A 390 3.16 -7.18 -8.05
N ASP A 391 1.85 -7.34 -8.13
CA ASP A 391 0.90 -6.58 -7.31
C ASP A 391 0.99 -6.92 -5.80
N ALA A 392 1.28 -8.17 -5.44
CA ALA A 392 1.35 -8.61 -4.05
C ALA A 392 2.63 -8.13 -3.33
N PHE A 393 3.78 -8.18 -4.01
CA PHE A 393 5.10 -7.95 -3.38
C PHE A 393 5.82 -6.68 -3.81
N SER A 394 5.37 -6.00 -4.88
CA SER A 394 5.96 -4.71 -5.25
C SER A 394 5.34 -3.58 -4.41
N PRO A 395 6.09 -2.47 -4.17
CA PRO A 395 5.53 -1.27 -3.58
C PRO A 395 4.30 -0.78 -4.36
N ILE A 396 3.28 -0.25 -3.65
CA ILE A 396 2.12 0.36 -4.30
C ILE A 396 2.58 1.70 -4.89
N ASP A 397 2.86 1.71 -6.18
CA ASP A 397 3.25 2.91 -6.93
C ASP A 397 2.48 2.98 -8.26
N THR A 398 2.35 4.20 -8.75
CA THR A 398 1.85 4.51 -10.08
C THR A 398 2.66 3.81 -11.19
N LEU A 399 3.97 3.56 -10.98
CA LEU A 399 4.79 2.82 -11.92
C LEU A 399 4.49 1.31 -11.88
N THR A 400 4.47 0.70 -10.69
CA THR A 400 4.17 -0.74 -10.55
C THR A 400 2.79 -1.07 -11.07
N SER A 401 1.78 -0.24 -10.76
CA SER A 401 0.43 -0.38 -11.32
C SER A 401 0.41 -0.26 -12.86
N ALA A 402 1.28 0.57 -13.46
CA ALA A 402 1.42 0.66 -14.91
C ALA A 402 2.12 -0.57 -15.53
N GLU A 403 2.97 -1.27 -14.78
CA GLU A 403 3.62 -2.51 -15.21
C GLU A 403 2.71 -3.74 -15.11
N VAL A 404 1.81 -3.79 -14.11
CA VAL A 404 0.90 -4.92 -13.90
C VAL A 404 -0.26 -4.90 -14.91
N LEU A 405 -0.78 -3.73 -15.24
CA LEU A 405 -1.95 -3.58 -16.12
C LEU A 405 -1.81 -4.27 -17.50
N PRO A 406 -0.68 -4.18 -18.22
CA PRO A 406 -0.49 -4.84 -19.51
C PRO A 406 -0.71 -6.36 -19.50
N TYR A 407 -0.44 -7.05 -18.39
CA TYR A 407 -0.67 -8.50 -18.28
C TYR A 407 -2.17 -8.82 -18.32
N ALA A 408 -2.99 -8.07 -17.58
CA ALA A 408 -4.44 -8.23 -17.59
C ALA A 408 -5.04 -7.84 -18.95
N VAL A 409 -4.59 -6.74 -19.54
CA VAL A 409 -5.04 -6.29 -20.87
C VAL A 409 -4.72 -7.33 -21.94
N ARG A 410 -3.54 -7.97 -21.89
CA ARG A 410 -3.16 -9.03 -22.82
C ARG A 410 -4.10 -10.23 -22.80
N VAL A 411 -4.59 -10.63 -21.63
CA VAL A 411 -5.53 -11.75 -21.46
C VAL A 411 -6.95 -11.35 -21.87
N ILE A 412 -7.37 -10.11 -21.59
CA ILE A 412 -8.69 -9.59 -22.01
C ILE A 412 -8.79 -9.47 -23.53
N GLY A 413 -7.68 -9.16 -24.22
CA GLY A 413 -7.62 -9.05 -25.68
C GLY A 413 -7.64 -10.37 -26.45
N ASP A 414 -7.51 -11.53 -25.79
CA ASP A 414 -7.61 -12.84 -26.45
C ASP A 414 -9.05 -13.14 -26.88
N LYS A 415 -9.18 -13.93 -27.96
CA LYS A 415 -10.48 -14.21 -28.61
C LYS A 415 -11.29 -15.24 -27.82
N SER A 416 -10.64 -16.32 -27.38
CA SER A 416 -11.22 -17.39 -26.57
C SER A 416 -10.52 -17.43 -25.22
N THR A 417 -11.30 -17.37 -24.16
CA THR A 417 -10.80 -17.31 -22.79
C THR A 417 -11.84 -17.93 -21.88
N ASN A 418 -11.44 -18.91 -21.07
CA ASN A 418 -12.32 -19.51 -20.08
C ASN A 418 -12.93 -18.42 -19.16
N TRP A 419 -14.21 -18.56 -18.85
CA TRP A 419 -14.99 -17.59 -18.05
C TRP A 419 -14.27 -17.14 -16.77
N GLN A 420 -13.67 -18.07 -16.03
CA GLN A 420 -13.01 -17.77 -14.76
C GLN A 420 -11.67 -17.03 -14.94
N ILE A 421 -10.92 -17.36 -16.00
CA ILE A 421 -9.67 -16.66 -16.37
C ILE A 421 -10.00 -15.21 -16.77
N TYR A 422 -11.03 -15.03 -17.60
CA TYR A 422 -11.47 -13.72 -18.04
C TYR A 422 -11.96 -12.86 -16.85
N THR A 423 -12.75 -13.45 -15.97
CA THR A 423 -13.22 -12.79 -14.73
C THR A 423 -12.04 -12.34 -13.86
N GLN A 424 -11.02 -13.18 -13.69
CA GLN A 424 -9.82 -12.81 -12.95
C GLN A 424 -9.06 -11.66 -13.62
N ALA A 425 -8.92 -11.66 -14.95
CA ALA A 425 -8.28 -10.57 -15.68
C ALA A 425 -9.02 -9.23 -15.48
N LEU A 426 -10.35 -9.26 -15.51
CA LEU A 426 -11.18 -8.08 -15.19
C LEU A 426 -10.98 -7.60 -13.75
N LEU A 427 -10.86 -8.51 -12.78
CA LEU A 427 -10.58 -8.16 -11.38
C LEU A 427 -9.21 -7.48 -11.22
N VAL A 428 -8.16 -8.04 -11.84
CA VAL A 428 -6.81 -7.45 -11.82
C VAL A 428 -6.82 -6.05 -12.44
N ARG A 429 -7.47 -5.88 -13.59
CA ARG A 429 -7.62 -4.56 -14.23
C ARG A 429 -8.37 -3.57 -13.32
N SER A 430 -9.50 -4.00 -12.76
CA SER A 430 -10.34 -3.16 -11.90
C SER A 430 -9.55 -2.66 -10.69
N ARG A 431 -8.85 -3.55 -9.98
CA ARG A 431 -7.99 -3.20 -8.82
C ARG A 431 -6.98 -2.10 -9.12
N ILE A 432 -6.37 -2.15 -10.30
CA ILE A 432 -5.40 -1.14 -10.72
C ILE A 432 -6.08 0.20 -11.06
N GLU A 433 -7.23 0.15 -11.70
CA GLU A 433 -7.93 1.34 -12.21
C GLU A 433 -8.66 2.13 -11.13
N VAL A 434 -9.11 1.48 -10.05
CA VAL A 434 -9.76 2.12 -8.89
C VAL A 434 -8.87 3.18 -8.23
N HIS A 435 -7.55 3.02 -8.30
CA HIS A 435 -6.60 3.97 -7.72
C HIS A 435 -6.19 5.12 -8.65
N ARG A 436 -6.78 5.23 -9.86
CA ARG A 436 -6.46 6.26 -10.85
C ARG A 436 -7.67 7.15 -11.15
N SER A 437 -7.51 8.45 -10.95
CA SER A 437 -8.60 9.44 -11.03
C SER A 437 -9.43 9.43 -12.32
N ARG A 438 -8.86 9.10 -13.48
CA ARG A 438 -9.58 9.05 -14.76
C ARG A 438 -10.14 7.68 -15.14
N THR A 439 -9.77 6.63 -14.43
CA THR A 439 -10.25 5.26 -14.67
C THR A 439 -11.01 4.71 -13.47
N VAL A 440 -11.12 5.46 -12.38
CA VAL A 440 -11.74 5.06 -11.12
C VAL A 440 -13.21 4.66 -11.31
N GLU A 441 -13.95 5.39 -12.14
CA GLU A 441 -15.35 5.09 -12.45
C GLU A 441 -15.47 3.73 -13.15
N ARG A 442 -14.71 3.50 -14.23
CA ARG A 442 -14.68 2.20 -14.92
C ARG A 442 -14.23 1.09 -13.96
N GLY A 443 -13.18 1.33 -13.18
CA GLY A 443 -12.63 0.34 -12.25
C GLY A 443 -13.65 -0.13 -11.22
N VAL A 444 -14.38 0.79 -10.57
CA VAL A 444 -15.40 0.42 -9.57
C VAL A 444 -16.65 -0.15 -10.20
N LEU A 445 -17.12 0.39 -11.33
CA LEU A 445 -18.28 -0.17 -12.02
C LEU A 445 -18.00 -1.57 -12.57
N GLN A 446 -16.78 -1.84 -13.06
CA GLN A 446 -16.38 -3.17 -13.51
C GLN A 446 -16.30 -4.14 -12.34
N LEU A 447 -15.73 -3.71 -11.20
CA LEU A 447 -15.71 -4.50 -9.97
C LEU A 447 -17.14 -4.81 -9.50
N GLN A 448 -18.05 -3.84 -9.59
CA GLN A 448 -19.47 -4.03 -9.29
C GLN A 448 -20.11 -5.04 -10.24
N ALA A 449 -19.89 -4.92 -11.56
CA ALA A 449 -20.43 -5.85 -12.54
C ALA A 449 -19.99 -7.30 -12.25
N VAL A 450 -18.70 -7.50 -11.93
CA VAL A 450 -18.16 -8.83 -11.58
C VAL A 450 -18.74 -9.34 -10.25
N ALA A 451 -18.85 -8.48 -9.23
CA ALA A 451 -19.43 -8.87 -7.95
C ALA A 451 -20.92 -9.21 -8.05
N ASP A 452 -21.69 -8.41 -8.78
CA ASP A 452 -23.13 -8.63 -9.00
C ASP A 452 -23.37 -9.86 -9.87
N GLN A 453 -22.50 -10.15 -10.84
CA GLN A 453 -22.53 -11.39 -11.60
C GLN A 453 -22.41 -12.60 -10.68
N VAL A 454 -21.35 -12.65 -9.86
CA VAL A 454 -21.10 -13.75 -8.93
C VAL A 454 -22.22 -13.85 -7.89
N LEU A 455 -22.72 -12.71 -7.38
CA LEU A 455 -23.82 -12.70 -6.43
C LEU A 455 -25.12 -13.24 -7.04
N THR A 456 -25.51 -12.76 -8.22
CA THR A 456 -26.72 -13.21 -8.93
C THR A 456 -26.62 -14.70 -9.24
N ASP A 457 -25.48 -15.12 -9.80
CA ASP A 457 -25.21 -16.51 -10.14
C ASP A 457 -25.07 -17.42 -8.91
N THR A 458 -24.93 -16.89 -7.68
CA THR A 458 -24.86 -17.71 -6.46
C THR A 458 -26.11 -17.65 -5.59
N THR A 459 -26.98 -16.65 -5.76
CA THR A 459 -28.13 -16.41 -4.86
C THR A 459 -29.51 -16.47 -5.51
N ALA A 460 -29.63 -16.41 -6.84
CA ALA A 460 -30.94 -16.41 -7.50
C ALA A 460 -31.69 -17.75 -7.36
N GLU A 461 -32.50 -17.91 -6.32
CA GLU A 461 -33.48 -18.99 -6.23
C GLU A 461 -34.69 -18.73 -7.16
N ALA A 462 -34.99 -19.69 -8.05
CA ALA A 462 -36.35 -20.09 -8.44
C ALA A 462 -37.38 -19.04 -8.96
N GLN A 463 -36.97 -17.94 -9.62
CA GLN A 463 -37.92 -16.97 -10.22
C GLN A 463 -38.31 -17.21 -11.68
N GLN A 464 -37.84 -18.28 -12.33
CA GLN A 464 -38.30 -18.64 -13.69
C GLN A 464 -39.78 -19.06 -13.79
N LYS A 465 -40.49 -19.22 -12.65
CA LYS A 465 -41.94 -19.52 -12.66
C LYS A 465 -42.86 -18.30 -12.68
N ALA A 466 -42.34 -17.07 -12.57
CA ALA A 466 -43.17 -15.86 -12.59
C ALA A 466 -43.15 -15.12 -13.95
N GLU A 467 -42.07 -15.22 -14.73
CA GLU A 467 -41.89 -14.42 -15.95
C GLU A 467 -42.49 -15.03 -17.23
N GLU A 468 -42.88 -16.32 -17.22
CA GLU A 468 -43.59 -16.92 -18.37
C GLU A 468 -45.03 -16.40 -18.55
N LYS A 469 -45.52 -15.50 -17.67
CA LYS A 469 -46.84 -14.86 -17.83
C LYS A 469 -46.82 -13.40 -18.28
N GLU A 470 -45.66 -12.78 -18.45
CA GLU A 470 -45.58 -11.35 -18.83
C GLU A 470 -44.88 -11.08 -20.16
N GLN A 471 -44.77 -12.07 -21.05
CA GLN A 471 -44.47 -11.81 -22.46
C GLN A 471 -45.74 -11.41 -23.23
N SER A 472 -46.31 -10.25 -22.88
CA SER A 472 -47.07 -9.43 -23.82
C SER A 472 -47.32 -8.02 -23.26
N SER A 473 -46.35 -7.12 -23.38
CA SER A 473 -46.56 -5.74 -23.85
C SER A 473 -45.28 -4.91 -23.65
N GLU A 474 -44.66 -4.52 -24.76
CA GLU A 474 -43.75 -3.38 -24.78
C GLU A 474 -44.56 -2.10 -24.53
N THR A 475 -44.21 -1.29 -23.54
CA THR A 475 -44.17 0.19 -23.63
C THR A 475 -43.62 0.86 -22.35
N ASP A 476 -42.99 2.02 -22.58
CA ASP A 476 -42.29 2.95 -21.70
C ASP A 476 -42.91 3.33 -20.33
N ALA A 477 -41.99 3.66 -19.41
CA ALA A 477 -42.07 4.43 -18.16
C ALA A 477 -42.66 3.76 -16.89
N PRO A 478 -41.98 3.90 -15.72
CA PRO A 478 -42.48 3.36 -14.46
C PRO A 478 -43.69 4.18 -13.95
N ALA A 479 -44.84 3.53 -13.84
CA ALA A 479 -46.04 4.11 -13.24
C ALA A 479 -45.98 4.01 -11.70
N ILE A 480 -46.18 5.14 -11.01
CA ILE A 480 -46.34 5.21 -9.55
C ILE A 480 -47.67 4.54 -9.19
N GLN A 481 -47.63 3.39 -8.51
CA GLN A 481 -48.81 2.77 -7.92
C GLN A 481 -49.11 3.42 -6.56
N ILE A 482 -50.29 4.03 -6.44
CA ILE A 482 -50.84 4.52 -5.17
C ILE A 482 -51.64 3.37 -4.55
N THR A 483 -51.14 2.79 -3.46
CA THR A 483 -51.86 1.75 -2.69
C THR A 483 -52.91 2.38 -1.77
N SER A 484 -54.11 1.81 -1.76
CA SER A 484 -55.20 2.17 -0.84
C SER A 484 -55.03 1.47 0.53
N PRO A 485 -55.70 1.92 1.61
CA PRO A 485 -55.28 1.64 2.99
C PRO A 485 -55.42 0.20 3.54
N ASP A 486 -55.98 -0.76 2.80
CA ASP A 486 -56.47 -2.03 3.39
C ASP A 486 -55.89 -3.33 2.77
N GLU A 487 -54.79 -3.27 2.01
CA GLU A 487 -54.11 -4.49 1.53
C GLU A 487 -52.77 -4.71 2.22
N VAL A 488 -52.67 -5.81 2.99
CA VAL A 488 -51.42 -6.29 3.59
C VAL A 488 -50.57 -6.92 2.48
N SER A 489 -49.56 -6.20 2.01
CA SER A 489 -48.55 -6.70 1.09
C SER A 489 -47.72 -7.81 1.76
N ALA A 490 -47.58 -8.96 1.10
CA ALA A 490 -46.61 -9.97 1.48
C ALA A 490 -45.18 -9.37 1.44
N PRO A 491 -44.26 -9.80 2.33
CA PRO A 491 -42.91 -9.24 2.39
C PRO A 491 -42.19 -9.49 1.06
N VAL A 492 -41.88 -8.41 0.35
CA VAL A 492 -41.01 -8.42 -0.84
C VAL A 492 -39.61 -8.75 -0.33
N GLN A 493 -39.05 -9.90 -0.73
CA GLN A 493 -37.65 -10.18 -0.43
C GLN A 493 -36.76 -9.10 -1.07
N PRO A 494 -35.73 -8.60 -0.37
CA PRO A 494 -34.90 -7.51 -0.86
C PRO A 494 -34.12 -7.99 -2.09
N LYS A 495 -34.57 -7.56 -3.28
CA LYS A 495 -33.78 -7.69 -4.51
C LYS A 495 -32.47 -6.91 -4.29
N PRO A 496 -31.28 -7.46 -4.61
CA PRO A 496 -30.05 -6.69 -4.53
C PRO A 496 -30.21 -5.45 -5.42
N THR A 497 -30.16 -4.26 -4.82
CA THR A 497 -30.26 -2.99 -5.53
C THR A 497 -28.93 -2.72 -6.21
N SER A 498 -28.70 -3.36 -7.36
CA SER A 498 -27.61 -2.96 -8.23
C SER A 498 -28.05 -1.81 -9.13
N PHE A 499 -27.14 -0.86 -9.32
CA PHE A 499 -27.27 0.20 -10.32
C PHE A 499 -27.19 -0.35 -11.75
N LEU A 500 -26.48 -1.48 -11.94
CA LEU A 500 -26.33 -2.13 -13.23
C LEU A 500 -27.49 -3.11 -13.50
N PRO A 501 -27.88 -3.30 -14.77
CA PRO A 501 -28.84 -4.33 -15.13
C PRO A 501 -28.33 -5.72 -14.74
N ALA A 502 -29.26 -6.63 -14.46
CA ALA A 502 -28.91 -8.00 -14.14
C ALA A 502 -28.14 -8.65 -15.32
N PRO A 503 -27.19 -9.55 -15.03
CA PRO A 503 -26.48 -10.33 -16.02
C PRO A 503 -27.38 -10.97 -17.07
N LYS A 504 -26.95 -10.97 -18.33
CA LYS A 504 -27.65 -11.70 -19.38
C LYS A 504 -27.31 -13.19 -19.31
N ALA A 505 -28.22 -14.04 -19.77
CA ALA A 505 -27.97 -15.49 -19.84
C ALA A 505 -26.75 -15.83 -20.73
N SER A 506 -26.43 -15.00 -21.73
CA SER A 506 -25.23 -15.12 -22.57
C SER A 506 -23.91 -14.85 -21.84
N GLU A 507 -23.96 -14.22 -20.67
CA GLU A 507 -22.78 -13.89 -19.85
C GLU A 507 -22.48 -14.99 -18.80
N SER A 508 -23.35 -16.02 -18.73
CA SER A 508 -23.31 -17.08 -17.73
C SER A 508 -22.81 -18.41 -18.33
N ALA A 509 -21.69 -18.93 -17.84
CA ALA A 509 -21.14 -20.23 -18.24
C ALA A 509 -21.61 -21.39 -17.31
N PRO A 510 -21.61 -22.66 -17.79
CA PRO A 510 -21.89 -23.84 -16.95
C PRO A 510 -20.91 -24.02 -15.79
N ALA A 511 -21.35 -24.70 -14.73
CA ALA A 511 -20.57 -24.87 -13.49
C ALA A 511 -19.19 -25.53 -13.69
N HIS A 512 -19.09 -26.54 -14.56
CA HIS A 512 -17.81 -27.22 -14.82
C HIS A 512 -16.80 -26.32 -15.53
N VAL A 513 -17.24 -25.47 -16.48
CA VAL A 513 -16.38 -24.50 -17.18
C VAL A 513 -15.80 -23.49 -16.20
N ARG A 514 -16.62 -22.96 -15.28
CA ARG A 514 -16.18 -21.97 -14.29
C ARG A 514 -15.19 -22.54 -13.28
N LEU A 515 -15.33 -23.82 -12.93
CA LEU A 515 -14.50 -24.47 -11.90
C LEU A 515 -13.20 -25.10 -12.44
N GLU A 516 -13.07 -25.30 -13.75
CA GLU A 516 -11.95 -26.01 -14.39
C GLU A 516 -10.56 -25.52 -13.90
N TYR A 517 -10.34 -24.21 -13.86
CA TYR A 517 -9.07 -23.59 -13.46
C TYR A 517 -9.10 -22.90 -12.09
N ILE A 518 -10.15 -23.13 -11.27
CA ILE A 518 -10.38 -22.36 -10.03
C ILE A 518 -9.27 -22.52 -9.00
N HIS A 519 -8.58 -23.66 -9.01
CA HIS A 519 -7.46 -23.92 -8.10
C HIS A 519 -6.17 -23.24 -8.57
N ALA A 520 -5.97 -23.12 -9.88
CA ALA A 520 -4.81 -22.49 -10.51
C ALA A 520 -4.87 -20.96 -10.44
N ILE A 521 -6.03 -20.39 -10.15
CA ILE A 521 -6.24 -18.95 -10.03
C ILE A 521 -6.47 -18.56 -8.56
N CYS A 522 -6.02 -17.37 -8.17
CA CYS A 522 -6.30 -16.81 -6.85
C CYS A 522 -7.70 -16.16 -6.76
N SER A 523 -8.75 -16.91 -7.07
CA SER A 523 -10.12 -16.41 -7.04
C SER A 523 -10.61 -16.17 -5.60
N PRO A 524 -11.16 -14.99 -5.28
CA PRO A 524 -11.72 -14.69 -3.97
C PRO A 524 -13.12 -15.31 -3.81
N PRO A 525 -13.50 -15.76 -2.61
CA PRO A 525 -14.89 -16.04 -2.27
C PRO A 525 -15.80 -14.81 -2.43
N ARG A 526 -17.09 -15.03 -2.66
CA ARG A 526 -18.06 -13.95 -2.94
C ARG A 526 -18.09 -12.84 -1.89
N TRP A 527 -18.01 -13.16 -0.60
CA TRP A 527 -18.03 -12.14 0.46
C TRP A 527 -16.73 -11.32 0.50
N HIS A 528 -15.60 -11.87 0.08
CA HIS A 528 -14.36 -11.10 -0.08
C HIS A 528 -14.50 -10.13 -1.25
N LEU A 529 -15.02 -10.59 -2.38
CA LEU A 529 -15.28 -9.75 -3.54
C LEU A 529 -16.27 -8.61 -3.23
N GLU A 530 -17.37 -8.91 -2.55
CA GLU A 530 -18.33 -7.90 -2.08
C GLU A 530 -17.70 -6.93 -1.07
N SER A 531 -16.86 -7.41 -0.15
CA SER A 531 -16.16 -6.54 0.80
C SER A 531 -15.19 -5.60 0.10
N GLU A 532 -14.45 -6.10 -0.91
CA GLU A 532 -13.53 -5.32 -1.73
C GLU A 532 -14.30 -4.21 -2.48
N LEU A 533 -15.45 -4.55 -3.07
CA LEU A 533 -16.34 -3.59 -3.70
C LEU A 533 -16.84 -2.52 -2.71
N ALA A 534 -17.26 -2.92 -1.51
CA ALA A 534 -17.72 -1.98 -0.48
C ALA A 534 -16.61 -1.01 -0.05
N TYR A 535 -15.37 -1.49 0.08
CA TYR A 535 -14.20 -0.63 0.34
C TYR A 535 -13.88 0.30 -0.83
N ALA A 536 -14.02 -0.16 -2.07
CA ALA A 536 -13.82 0.68 -3.24
C ALA A 536 -14.86 1.82 -3.28
N TRP A 537 -16.13 1.52 -3.00
CA TRP A 537 -17.18 2.53 -2.88
C TRP A 537 -16.93 3.52 -1.74
N ALA A 538 -16.57 3.03 -0.55
CA ALA A 538 -16.23 3.87 0.60
C ALA A 538 -15.00 4.75 0.31
N GLY A 539 -14.00 4.22 -0.40
CA GLY A 539 -12.78 4.93 -0.79
C GLY A 539 -13.03 6.08 -1.77
N ILE A 540 -14.03 5.95 -2.66
CA ILE A 540 -14.47 7.05 -3.55
C ILE A 540 -15.36 8.06 -2.81
N GLY A 541 -15.88 7.69 -1.63
CA GLY A 541 -16.77 8.52 -0.82
C GLY A 541 -18.25 8.18 -0.97
N SER A 542 -18.62 7.13 -1.71
CA SER A 542 -20.01 6.66 -1.80
C SER A 542 -20.36 5.77 -0.59
N LEU A 543 -20.58 6.41 0.55
CA LEU A 543 -20.87 5.71 1.81
C LEU A 543 -22.21 4.97 1.80
N ALA A 544 -23.21 5.44 1.04
CA ALA A 544 -24.52 4.79 0.96
C ALA A 544 -24.44 3.41 0.28
N SER A 545 -23.77 3.32 -0.88
CA SER A 545 -23.56 2.04 -1.58
C SER A 545 -22.73 1.08 -0.74
N ALA A 546 -21.67 1.59 -0.10
CA ALA A 546 -20.83 0.79 0.79
C ALA A 546 -21.62 0.26 2.00
N LEU A 547 -22.45 1.10 2.62
CA LEU A 547 -23.27 0.76 3.79
C LEU A 547 -24.22 -0.40 3.51
N GLU A 548 -24.91 -0.39 2.37
CA GLU A 548 -25.85 -1.47 2.00
C GLU A 548 -25.12 -2.81 1.81
N ILE A 549 -23.93 -2.81 1.19
CA ILE A 549 -23.11 -4.01 1.06
C ILE A 549 -22.60 -4.48 2.43
N PHE A 550 -22.10 -3.57 3.28
CA PHE A 550 -21.64 -3.93 4.63
C PHE A 550 -22.75 -4.49 5.52
N LYS A 551 -23.99 -3.98 5.41
CA LYS A 551 -25.17 -4.53 6.07
C LYS A 551 -25.47 -5.95 5.59
N ARG A 552 -25.46 -6.17 4.27
CA ARG A 552 -25.68 -7.49 3.66
C ARG A 552 -24.64 -8.51 4.14
N LEU A 553 -23.38 -8.12 4.21
CA LEU A 553 -22.28 -8.93 4.74
C LEU A 553 -22.23 -8.99 6.27
N ARG A 554 -23.13 -8.28 6.98
CA ARG A 554 -23.16 -8.20 8.46
C ARG A 554 -21.81 -7.77 9.06
N LEU A 555 -21.10 -6.87 8.37
CA LEU A 555 -19.82 -6.30 8.81
C LEU A 555 -20.08 -5.08 9.70
N TRP A 556 -20.62 -5.33 10.89
CA TRP A 556 -21.21 -4.29 11.76
C TRP A 556 -20.26 -3.18 12.19
N ALA A 557 -18.95 -3.47 12.30
CA ALA A 557 -17.95 -2.45 12.56
C ALA A 557 -17.90 -1.41 11.44
N GLU A 558 -17.98 -1.86 10.18
CA GLU A 558 -17.91 -0.98 9.00
C GLU A 558 -19.23 -0.27 8.76
N VAL A 559 -20.36 -0.94 9.06
CA VAL A 559 -21.68 -0.30 9.09
C VAL A 559 -21.68 0.88 10.06
N ALA A 560 -21.17 0.68 11.28
CA ALA A 560 -21.08 1.74 12.28
C ALA A 560 -20.14 2.88 11.82
N LEU A 561 -18.98 2.56 11.23
CA LEU A 561 -18.04 3.56 10.72
C LEU A 561 -18.61 4.35 9.53
N CYS A 562 -19.32 3.70 8.60
CA CYS A 562 -19.98 4.37 7.48
C CYS A 562 -21.07 5.33 7.98
N LEU A 563 -21.89 4.90 8.95
CA LEU A 563 -22.92 5.75 9.56
C LEU A 563 -22.32 6.94 10.33
N ALA A 564 -21.22 6.72 11.05
CA ALA A 564 -20.52 7.78 11.75
C ALA A 564 -19.87 8.78 10.77
N SER A 565 -19.28 8.28 9.68
CA SER A 565 -18.63 9.13 8.66
C SER A 565 -19.64 9.92 7.84
N ALA A 566 -20.78 9.32 7.49
CA ALA A 566 -21.86 10.01 6.78
C ALA A 566 -22.48 11.14 7.62
N ALA A 567 -22.54 10.98 8.95
CA ALA A 567 -23.01 12.04 9.84
C ALA A 567 -22.11 13.28 9.77
N ALA A 568 -20.78 13.10 9.77
CA ALA A 568 -19.83 14.20 9.72
C ALA A 568 -19.96 15.05 8.43
N SER A 569 -20.39 14.47 7.31
CA SER A 569 -20.65 15.19 6.06
C SER A 569 -22.00 15.92 6.02
N GLU A 570 -23.02 15.41 6.71
CA GLU A 570 -24.37 16.02 6.74
C GLU A 570 -24.53 17.11 7.80
N ASP A 571 -23.59 17.20 8.75
CA ASP A 571 -23.58 18.20 9.83
C ASP A 571 -23.24 19.62 9.37
N GLU A 572 -22.70 19.82 8.15
CA GLU A 572 -22.48 21.18 7.59
C GLU A 572 -23.80 21.93 7.32
N ASP A 573 -24.91 21.23 7.10
CA ASP A 573 -26.22 21.82 6.79
C ASP A 573 -27.14 22.00 8.04
N GLY A 574 -26.66 21.67 9.24
CA GLY A 574 -27.40 21.86 10.50
C GLY A 574 -28.70 21.04 10.62
N ARG A 575 -28.90 20.04 9.75
CA ARG A 575 -30.00 19.06 9.80
C ARG A 575 -29.58 17.71 10.39
N GLY A 576 -28.30 17.58 10.74
CA GLY A 576 -27.72 16.36 11.26
C GLY A 576 -28.21 16.03 12.66
N SER A 577 -29.02 14.99 12.75
CA SER A 577 -29.23 14.29 14.01
C SER A 577 -29.59 12.84 13.71
N GLY A 578 -28.58 11.96 13.63
CA GLY A 578 -28.87 10.53 13.59
C GLY A 578 -27.70 9.59 13.37
N GLY A 579 -26.77 9.85 12.45
CA GLY A 579 -25.80 8.82 12.02
C GLY A 579 -24.89 8.31 13.13
N GLU A 580 -24.33 9.21 13.95
CA GLU A 580 -23.54 8.84 15.14
C GLU A 580 -24.36 8.07 16.18
N ALA A 581 -25.61 8.49 16.42
CA ALA A 581 -26.51 7.81 17.36
C ALA A 581 -26.90 6.40 16.88
N LYS A 582 -27.09 6.22 15.57
CA LYS A 582 -27.32 4.92 14.93
C LYS A 582 -26.08 4.03 15.04
N ALA A 583 -24.89 4.57 14.78
CA ALA A 583 -23.62 3.86 14.96
C ALA A 583 -23.46 3.36 16.42
N LYS A 584 -23.73 4.23 17.42
CA LYS A 584 -23.74 3.83 18.84
C LYS A 584 -24.77 2.74 19.13
N GLY A 585 -25.97 2.83 18.55
CA GLY A 585 -27.01 1.80 18.68
C GLY A 585 -26.54 0.42 18.24
N ILE A 586 -25.90 0.33 17.07
CA ILE A 586 -25.37 -0.92 16.51
C ILE A 586 -24.22 -1.46 17.36
N LEU A 587 -23.25 -0.61 17.72
CA LEU A 587 -22.10 -1.00 18.53
C LEU A 587 -22.53 -1.52 19.91
N ARG A 588 -23.47 -0.82 20.56
CA ARG A 588 -23.99 -1.23 21.86
C ARG A 588 -24.83 -2.50 21.78
N TRP A 589 -25.66 -2.67 20.76
CA TRP A 589 -26.40 -3.91 20.54
C TRP A 589 -25.47 -5.13 20.45
N ARG A 590 -24.33 -5.00 19.75
CA ARG A 590 -23.34 -6.08 19.67
C ARG A 590 -22.62 -6.33 20.99
N LEU A 591 -22.28 -5.30 21.75
CA LEU A 591 -21.43 -5.41 22.94
C LEU A 591 -22.20 -5.66 24.25
N PHE A 592 -23.44 -5.19 24.36
CA PHE A 592 -24.21 -5.19 25.60
C PHE A 592 -25.59 -5.84 25.41
N HIS A 593 -26.11 -6.44 26.49
CA HIS A 593 -27.48 -6.89 26.54
C HIS A 593 -28.47 -5.72 26.61
N ARG A 594 -29.73 -6.00 26.27
CA ARG A 594 -30.81 -5.02 26.32
C ARG A 594 -31.02 -4.49 27.75
N THR A 595 -31.37 -3.21 27.89
CA THR A 595 -31.58 -2.56 29.18
C THR A 595 -32.65 -3.28 29.99
N GLY A 596 -32.26 -3.89 31.12
CA GLY A 596 -33.14 -4.65 32.00
C GLY A 596 -33.13 -6.17 31.81
N ASP A 597 -32.45 -6.69 30.78
CA ASP A 597 -32.20 -8.13 30.60
C ASP A 597 -30.82 -8.47 31.19
N GLN A 598 -30.77 -9.37 32.17
CA GLN A 598 -29.54 -9.70 32.92
C GLN A 598 -28.98 -11.09 32.60
N THR A 599 -29.67 -11.93 31.82
CA THR A 599 -29.38 -13.39 31.77
C THR A 599 -29.57 -14.06 30.42
N SER A 600 -29.90 -13.32 29.37
CA SER A 600 -30.05 -13.87 28.02
C SER A 600 -28.70 -14.34 27.46
N ILE A 601 -28.49 -15.65 27.29
CA ILE A 601 -27.31 -16.24 26.61
C ILE A 601 -27.49 -16.20 25.07
N SER A 602 -28.50 -15.48 24.56
CA SER A 602 -28.74 -15.46 23.12
C SER A 602 -27.66 -14.67 22.41
N ASP A 603 -27.18 -15.25 21.31
CA ASP A 603 -26.28 -14.57 20.38
C ASP A 603 -27.01 -13.32 19.86
N PRO A 604 -26.37 -12.15 19.73
CA PRO A 604 -27.00 -10.99 19.11
C PRO A 604 -27.62 -11.30 17.73
N ASP A 605 -27.08 -12.27 16.99
CA ASP A 605 -27.66 -12.72 15.72
C ASP A 605 -28.98 -13.51 15.85
N ASP A 606 -29.29 -14.03 17.04
CA ASP A 606 -30.54 -14.73 17.35
C ASP A 606 -31.65 -13.76 17.81
N GLU A 607 -31.31 -12.49 18.09
CA GLU A 607 -32.27 -11.47 18.49
C GLU A 607 -33.04 -10.94 17.28
N ASP A 608 -34.38 -10.90 17.38
CA ASP A 608 -35.23 -10.29 16.35
C ASP A 608 -35.18 -8.76 16.47
N ILE A 609 -34.46 -8.12 15.56
CA ILE A 609 -34.21 -6.67 15.53
C ILE A 609 -35.25 -5.93 14.65
N GLY A 610 -36.17 -6.66 14.02
CA GLY A 610 -37.06 -6.11 12.99
C GLY A 610 -36.36 -5.91 11.64
N GLU A 611 -36.95 -5.10 10.76
CA GLU A 611 -36.54 -4.98 9.36
C GLU A 611 -35.23 -4.19 9.12
N ASP A 612 -34.85 -3.25 10.01
CA ASP A 612 -33.65 -2.42 9.82
C ASP A 612 -32.86 -2.16 11.11
N VAL A 613 -31.60 -2.62 11.11
CA VAL A 613 -30.60 -2.43 12.17
C VAL A 613 -30.26 -0.95 12.41
N THR A 614 -30.51 -0.05 11.44
CA THR A 614 -30.28 1.39 11.62
C THR A 614 -31.30 2.08 12.53
N LEU A 615 -32.37 1.38 12.95
CA LEU A 615 -33.37 1.91 13.88
C LEU A 615 -33.01 1.68 15.35
N LEU A 616 -31.93 0.94 15.62
CA LEU A 616 -31.46 0.66 16.97
C LEU A 616 -31.07 1.94 17.71
N LYS A 617 -31.50 2.05 18.98
CA LYS A 617 -31.16 3.17 19.85
C LYS A 617 -30.15 2.74 20.90
N ALA A 618 -29.10 3.53 21.09
CA ALA A 618 -28.07 3.29 22.09
C ALA A 618 -28.63 3.11 23.52
N ALA A 619 -29.70 3.84 23.87
CA ALA A 619 -30.34 3.77 25.18
C ALA A 619 -31.00 2.41 25.49
N ASP A 620 -31.33 1.63 24.45
CA ASP A 620 -31.98 0.32 24.61
C ASP A 620 -30.97 -0.78 25.00
N PHE A 621 -29.66 -0.51 24.89
CA PHE A 621 -28.57 -1.48 25.10
C PHE A 621 -27.56 -0.97 26.12
N SER A 622 -28.02 -0.68 27.33
CA SER A 622 -27.18 -0.31 28.48
C SER A 622 -27.14 -1.40 29.56
N GLY A 623 -27.42 -2.65 29.19
CA GLY A 623 -27.33 -3.81 30.07
C GLY A 623 -25.88 -4.27 30.32
N PRO A 624 -25.69 -5.42 31.00
CA PRO A 624 -24.35 -5.99 31.19
C PRO A 624 -23.68 -6.34 29.84
N GLU A 625 -22.34 -6.33 29.82
CA GLU A 625 -21.53 -6.79 28.69
C GLU A 625 -21.86 -8.25 28.36
N ARG A 626 -21.90 -8.59 27.07
CA ARG A 626 -22.15 -9.98 26.63
C ARG A 626 -20.98 -10.91 26.98
N ASP A 627 -21.28 -12.09 27.51
CA ASP A 627 -20.31 -13.15 27.82
C ASP A 627 -20.77 -14.49 27.21
N PRO A 628 -20.01 -15.09 26.27
CA PRO A 628 -18.71 -14.64 25.76
C PRO A 628 -18.80 -13.37 24.90
N PRO A 629 -17.72 -12.56 24.82
CA PRO A 629 -17.68 -11.38 23.98
C PRO A 629 -17.85 -11.76 22.50
N PRO A 630 -18.52 -10.93 21.69
CA PRO A 630 -18.73 -11.23 20.27
C PRO A 630 -17.41 -11.25 19.49
N PRO A 631 -17.37 -11.90 18.31
CA PRO A 631 -16.24 -11.79 17.39
C PRO A 631 -15.89 -10.32 17.10
N ASN A 632 -14.59 -10.01 17.03
CA ASN A 632 -14.08 -8.65 16.83
C ASN A 632 -14.47 -7.63 17.93
N ALA A 633 -14.90 -8.07 19.12
CA ALA A 633 -15.21 -7.19 20.25
C ALA A 633 -14.13 -6.12 20.54
N PRO A 634 -12.81 -6.40 20.54
CA PRO A 634 -11.79 -5.37 20.76
C PRO A 634 -11.88 -4.20 19.77
N ARG A 635 -12.20 -4.48 18.50
CA ARG A 635 -12.40 -3.45 17.48
C ARG A 635 -13.65 -2.63 17.75
N LEU A 636 -14.76 -3.29 18.06
CA LEU A 636 -16.04 -2.63 18.36
C LEU A 636 -15.93 -1.70 19.58
N PHE A 637 -15.25 -2.13 20.64
CA PHE A 637 -14.97 -1.31 21.81
C PHE A 637 -14.11 -0.09 21.48
N CYS A 638 -13.08 -0.24 20.63
CA CYS A 638 -12.29 0.91 20.20
C CYS A 638 -13.13 1.91 19.38
N ILE A 639 -13.96 1.43 18.45
CA ILE A 639 -14.83 2.32 17.67
C ILE A 639 -15.83 3.03 18.59
N LEU A 640 -16.41 2.32 19.58
CA LEU A 640 -17.31 2.93 20.56
C LEU A 640 -16.58 3.99 21.41
N GLY A 641 -15.35 3.69 21.83
CA GLY A 641 -14.47 4.64 22.51
C GLY A 641 -14.13 5.87 21.66
N ASP A 642 -13.86 5.68 20.36
CA ASP A 642 -13.54 6.78 19.43
C ASP A 642 -14.76 7.72 19.29
N ILE A 643 -15.98 7.17 19.26
CA ILE A 643 -17.23 7.94 19.13
C ILE A 643 -17.65 8.60 20.46
N GLU A 644 -17.47 7.94 21.59
CA GLU A 644 -17.88 8.45 22.91
C GLU A 644 -16.79 9.22 23.66
N ASN A 645 -15.57 9.17 23.13
CA ASN A 645 -14.37 9.73 23.74
C ASN A 645 -14.13 9.25 25.18
N GLU A 646 -14.32 7.95 25.40
CA GLU A 646 -14.29 7.33 26.73
C GLU A 646 -13.14 6.30 26.83
N PRO A 647 -12.13 6.52 27.70
CA PRO A 647 -10.92 5.70 27.72
C PRO A 647 -11.13 4.28 28.25
N SER A 648 -12.15 4.05 29.08
CA SER A 648 -12.45 2.74 29.67
C SER A 648 -12.74 1.67 28.61
N TYR A 649 -13.30 2.05 27.45
CA TYR A 649 -13.52 1.13 26.34
C TYR A 649 -12.22 0.68 25.66
N TYR A 650 -11.19 1.53 25.57
CA TYR A 650 -9.89 1.12 25.05
C TYR A 650 -9.16 0.16 25.99
N GLU A 651 -9.24 0.40 27.30
CA GLU A 651 -8.68 -0.49 28.31
C GLU A 651 -9.36 -1.86 28.27
N ARG A 652 -10.70 -1.87 28.17
CA ARG A 652 -11.48 -3.10 28.03
C ARG A 652 -11.13 -3.86 26.73
N ALA A 653 -11.00 -3.17 25.61
CA ALA A 653 -10.58 -3.77 24.34
C ALA A 653 -9.19 -4.44 24.44
N TRP A 654 -8.27 -3.80 25.17
CA TRP A 654 -6.95 -4.34 25.42
C TRP A 654 -6.99 -5.63 26.24
N GLU A 655 -7.79 -5.68 27.30
CA GLU A 655 -8.00 -6.87 28.14
C GLU A 655 -8.64 -8.02 27.37
N ILE A 656 -9.75 -7.78 26.65
CA ILE A 656 -10.47 -8.80 25.88
C ILE A 656 -9.55 -9.42 24.81
N SER A 657 -8.69 -8.60 24.19
CA SER A 657 -7.73 -9.08 23.20
C SER A 657 -6.56 -9.89 23.77
N LYS A 658 -6.48 -10.07 25.10
CA LYS A 658 -5.33 -10.62 25.81
C LYS A 658 -4.03 -9.88 25.47
N HIS A 659 -4.10 -8.55 25.37
CA HIS A 659 -2.96 -7.68 25.08
C HIS A 659 -2.35 -7.87 23.67
N ARG A 660 -3.18 -8.21 22.68
CA ARG A 660 -2.74 -8.42 21.29
C ARG A 660 -3.32 -7.42 20.29
N TYR A 661 -4.23 -6.54 20.71
CA TYR A 661 -4.85 -5.57 19.82
C TYR A 661 -4.19 -4.19 19.94
N ALA A 662 -3.19 -3.92 19.10
CA ALA A 662 -2.38 -2.70 19.17
C ALA A 662 -3.19 -1.40 19.02
N ARG A 663 -4.26 -1.40 18.20
CA ARG A 663 -5.12 -0.22 18.00
C ARG A 663 -5.72 0.31 19.31
N ALA A 664 -6.06 -0.56 20.26
CA ALA A 664 -6.59 -0.13 21.56
C ALA A 664 -5.61 0.79 22.30
N GLN A 665 -4.34 0.41 22.36
CA GLN A 665 -3.30 1.22 23.00
C GLN A 665 -2.94 2.46 22.17
N LYS A 666 -3.03 2.41 20.83
CA LYS A 666 -2.92 3.61 19.97
C LYS A 666 -4.01 4.63 20.29
N SER A 667 -5.29 4.23 20.27
CA SER A 667 -6.43 5.13 20.58
C SER A 667 -6.35 5.68 22.00
N LEU A 668 -5.98 4.85 22.98
CA LEU A 668 -5.75 5.29 24.36
C LEU A 668 -4.61 6.30 24.45
N GLY A 669 -3.52 6.09 23.70
CA GLY A 669 -2.42 7.04 23.57
C GLY A 669 -2.86 8.39 23.01
N GLU A 670 -3.63 8.39 21.92
CA GLU A 670 -4.19 9.62 21.33
C GLU A 670 -5.11 10.38 22.29
N TYR A 671 -5.95 9.66 23.05
CA TYR A 671 -6.77 10.27 24.11
C TYR A 671 -5.89 11.00 25.16
N TYR A 672 -4.83 10.36 25.62
CA TYR A 672 -3.89 10.98 26.56
C TYR A 672 -3.13 12.17 25.93
N LEU A 673 -2.81 12.13 24.64
CA LEU A 673 -2.19 13.27 23.95
C LEU A 673 -3.12 14.48 23.86
N GLN A 674 -4.40 14.27 23.55
CA GLN A 674 -5.40 15.35 23.54
C GLN A 674 -5.52 16.02 24.92
N ASN A 675 -5.41 15.21 25.99
CA ASN A 675 -5.41 15.69 27.38
C ASN A 675 -4.03 16.19 27.88
N LYS A 676 -3.00 16.20 27.02
CA LYS A 676 -1.61 16.59 27.33
C LYS A 676 -0.94 15.74 28.42
N GLU A 677 -1.38 14.49 28.59
CA GLU A 677 -0.80 13.50 29.49
C GLU A 677 0.31 12.69 28.80
N TRP A 678 1.44 13.34 28.52
CA TRP A 678 2.53 12.80 27.68
C TRP A 678 3.13 11.47 28.19
N GLU A 679 3.30 11.32 29.51
CA GLU A 679 3.88 10.10 30.10
C GLU A 679 2.99 8.87 29.90
N LYS A 680 1.68 9.00 30.14
CA LYS A 680 0.72 7.92 29.91
C LYS A 680 0.58 7.60 28.42
N ALA A 681 0.60 8.64 27.57
CA ALA A 681 0.63 8.46 26.12
C ALA A 681 1.85 7.67 25.67
N ARG A 682 3.05 7.97 26.21
CA ARG A 682 4.28 7.22 25.92
C ARG A 682 4.14 5.76 26.32
N GLU A 683 3.63 5.46 27.51
CA GLU A 683 3.42 4.09 27.97
C GLU A 683 2.44 3.31 27.08
N ALA A 684 1.34 3.95 26.67
CA ALA A 684 0.38 3.36 25.75
C ALA A 684 1.02 3.07 24.37
N TYR A 685 1.74 4.03 23.80
CA TYR A 685 2.46 3.85 22.53
C TYR A 685 3.59 2.80 22.60
N LYS A 686 4.29 2.68 23.75
CA LYS A 686 5.26 1.59 23.98
C LYS A 686 4.58 0.22 23.97
N LYS A 687 3.38 0.10 24.56
CA LYS A 687 2.58 -1.14 24.50
C LYS A 687 2.07 -1.42 23.08
N ALA A 688 1.62 -0.39 22.36
CA ALA A 688 1.12 -0.52 20.99
C ALA A 688 2.21 -1.02 20.03
N THR A 689 3.40 -0.40 20.07
CA THR A 689 4.56 -0.77 19.23
C THR A 689 5.17 -2.12 19.59
N ALA A 690 5.06 -2.57 20.84
CA ALA A 690 5.48 -3.91 21.25
C ALA A 690 4.66 -5.02 20.57
N VAL A 691 3.36 -4.76 20.34
CA VAL A 691 2.42 -5.66 19.67
C VAL A 691 2.50 -5.51 18.15
N ASN A 692 2.42 -4.29 17.63
CA ASN A 692 2.55 -4.00 16.21
C ASN A 692 3.92 -3.35 15.92
N ARG A 693 4.91 -4.20 15.69
CA ARG A 693 6.31 -3.77 15.47
C ARG A 693 6.57 -3.20 14.07
N LEU A 694 5.68 -3.49 13.11
CA LEU A 694 5.82 -3.12 11.70
C LEU A 694 5.09 -1.80 11.36
N SER A 695 4.58 -1.05 12.35
CA SER A 695 3.89 0.21 12.10
C SER A 695 4.83 1.41 12.21
N PRO A 696 5.28 2.00 11.07
CA PRO A 696 6.15 3.17 11.10
C PRO A 696 5.47 4.39 11.73
N GLU A 697 4.16 4.55 11.51
CA GLU A 697 3.35 5.62 12.11
C GLU A 697 3.39 5.56 13.64
N MET A 698 3.17 4.38 14.24
CA MET A 698 3.19 4.22 15.70
C MET A 698 4.59 4.49 16.28
N TRP A 699 5.66 4.05 15.59
CA TRP A 699 7.03 4.35 16.00
C TRP A 699 7.36 5.84 15.90
N SER A 700 6.96 6.51 14.80
CA SER A 700 7.16 7.95 14.62
C SER A 700 6.42 8.76 15.68
N ARG A 701 5.17 8.37 16.00
CA ARG A 701 4.39 8.97 17.11
C ARG A 701 5.05 8.74 18.47
N LEU A 702 5.55 7.54 18.76
CA LEU A 702 6.31 7.27 19.99
C LEU A 702 7.58 8.12 20.07
N GLY A 703 8.29 8.32 18.95
CA GLY A 703 9.44 9.21 18.84
C GLY A 703 9.08 10.67 19.13
N ASP A 704 8.02 11.19 18.52
CA ASP A 704 7.52 12.56 18.75
C ASP A 704 7.17 12.81 20.23
N ILE A 705 6.54 11.84 20.90
CA ILE A 705 6.20 11.93 22.33
C ILE A 705 7.47 11.92 23.18
N SER A 706 8.41 11.02 22.87
CA SER A 706 9.64 10.86 23.64
C SER A 706 10.56 12.09 23.49
N LEU A 707 10.60 12.68 22.29
CA LEU A 707 11.31 13.93 22.01
C LEU A 707 10.75 15.10 22.83
N ARG A 708 9.43 15.21 22.96
CA ARG A 708 8.77 16.23 23.81
C ARG A 708 9.04 16.04 25.30
N LEU A 709 9.21 14.79 25.74
CA LEU A 709 9.57 14.44 27.12
C LEU A 709 11.08 14.56 27.41
N ALA A 710 11.88 15.03 26.43
CA ALA A 710 13.34 15.10 26.51
C ALA A 710 14.01 13.73 26.76
N GLN A 711 13.38 12.65 26.31
CA GLN A 711 13.96 11.29 26.35
C GLN A 711 14.60 10.99 25.00
N PHE A 712 15.73 11.63 24.75
CA PHE A 712 16.31 11.67 23.40
C PHE A 712 16.83 10.31 22.91
N SER A 713 17.26 9.42 23.81
CA SER A 713 17.70 8.06 23.46
C SER A 713 16.53 7.23 22.91
N ASP A 714 15.43 7.23 23.64
CA ASP A 714 14.21 6.50 23.28
C ASP A 714 13.59 7.09 22.01
N ALA A 715 13.68 8.42 21.84
CA ALA A 715 13.23 9.11 20.63
C ALA A 715 14.05 8.70 19.40
N ALA A 716 15.38 8.71 19.49
CA ALA A 716 16.26 8.30 18.39
C ALA A 716 16.04 6.83 18.00
N GLU A 717 15.88 5.93 18.98
CA GLU A 717 15.54 4.53 18.73
C GLU A 717 14.18 4.39 18.04
N ALA A 718 13.16 5.09 18.53
CA ALA A 718 11.83 5.04 17.93
C ALA A 718 11.81 5.56 16.49
N PHE A 719 12.52 6.65 16.18
CA PHE A 719 12.63 7.14 14.80
C PHE A 719 13.43 6.19 13.90
N ASN A 720 14.53 5.61 14.39
CA ASN A 720 15.26 4.58 13.62
C ASN A 720 14.40 3.35 13.32
N ARG A 721 13.60 2.88 14.29
CA ARG A 721 12.64 1.79 14.07
C ARG A 721 11.51 2.21 13.13
N SER A 722 11.04 3.46 13.21
CA SER A 722 10.06 4.00 12.27
C SER A 722 10.59 3.91 10.83
N ILE A 723 11.81 4.41 10.60
CA ILE A 723 12.48 4.36 9.29
C ILE A 723 12.70 2.90 8.86
N GLY A 724 13.26 2.05 9.73
CA GLY A 724 13.52 0.64 9.40
C GLY A 724 12.28 -0.23 9.23
N SER A 725 11.12 0.21 9.74
CA SER A 725 9.81 -0.44 9.52
C SER A 725 8.99 0.22 8.40
N ALA A 726 9.51 1.29 7.80
CA ALA A 726 8.82 1.99 6.74
C ALA A 726 8.82 1.16 5.44
N SER A 727 7.76 1.34 4.66
CA SER A 727 7.71 1.04 3.24
C SER A 727 7.27 2.32 2.54
N ASP A 728 7.44 2.44 1.22
CA ASP A 728 7.05 3.65 0.47
C ASP A 728 5.57 4.07 0.67
N THR A 729 4.71 3.14 1.11
CA THR A 729 3.28 3.38 1.38
C THR A 729 2.97 3.85 2.81
N ALA A 730 3.89 3.64 3.75
CA ALA A 730 3.68 3.87 5.16
C ALA A 730 4.66 4.95 5.64
N GLY A 731 4.13 6.14 5.97
CA GLY A 731 4.87 7.39 6.25
C GLY A 731 5.88 7.35 7.40
N GLY A 732 7.00 6.65 7.20
CA GLY A 732 8.16 6.57 8.09
C GLY A 732 9.44 7.12 7.46
N GLU A 733 9.56 7.13 6.13
CA GLU A 733 10.68 7.76 5.42
C GLU A 733 10.52 9.28 5.22
N ASP A 734 9.45 9.87 5.76
CA ASP A 734 9.17 11.28 5.56
C ASP A 734 10.34 12.16 6.05
N ALA A 735 10.58 13.26 5.34
CA ALA A 735 11.60 14.24 5.71
C ALA A 735 11.49 14.70 7.18
N ARG A 736 10.27 14.70 7.72
CA ARG A 736 9.97 14.99 9.12
C ARG A 736 10.60 13.97 10.08
N THR A 737 10.47 12.68 9.80
CA THR A 737 11.02 11.60 10.65
C THR A 737 12.54 11.68 10.69
N TRP A 738 13.19 11.87 9.54
CA TRP A 738 14.63 12.10 9.44
C TRP A 738 15.09 13.37 10.16
N SER A 739 14.36 14.47 10.02
CA SER A 739 14.62 15.72 10.74
C SER A 739 14.48 15.56 12.26
N ASN A 740 13.48 14.81 12.72
CA ASN A 740 13.25 14.56 14.14
C ASN A 740 14.29 13.59 14.72
N LEU A 741 14.75 12.60 13.94
CA LEU A 741 15.91 11.77 14.29
C LEU A 741 17.16 12.63 14.45
N GLY A 742 17.44 13.50 13.48
CA GLY A 742 18.56 14.44 13.54
C GLY A 742 18.51 15.34 14.79
N SER A 743 17.32 15.85 15.13
CA SER A 743 17.07 16.64 16.35
C SER A 743 17.29 15.85 17.65
N SER A 744 16.87 14.59 17.68
CA SER A 744 17.05 13.70 18.82
C SER A 744 18.53 13.41 19.06
N LEU A 745 19.28 13.07 18.01
CA LEU A 745 20.72 12.81 18.06
C LEU A 745 21.54 14.05 18.44
N TRP A 746 21.16 15.22 17.91
CA TRP A 746 21.77 16.50 18.30
C TRP A 746 21.54 16.82 19.78
N SER A 747 20.35 16.54 20.30
CA SER A 747 20.03 16.77 21.71
C SER A 747 20.82 15.82 22.62
N LEU A 748 20.95 14.55 22.24
CA LEU A 748 21.85 13.59 22.90
C LEU A 748 23.30 14.07 22.90
N TYR A 749 23.79 14.56 21.77
CA TYR A 749 25.14 15.15 21.68
C TYR A 749 25.30 16.29 22.70
N CYS A 750 24.32 17.18 22.82
CA CYS A 750 24.36 18.27 23.78
C CYS A 750 24.40 17.78 25.23
N GLU A 751 23.62 16.75 25.58
CA GLU A 751 23.64 16.14 26.92
C GLU A 751 25.00 15.52 27.24
N VAL A 752 25.55 14.68 26.34
CA VAL A 752 26.85 14.02 26.55
C VAL A 752 27.98 15.04 26.69
N VAL A 753 27.97 16.09 25.85
CA VAL A 753 28.98 17.17 25.94
C VAL A 753 28.82 17.98 27.23
N ALA A 754 27.59 18.23 27.69
CA ALA A 754 27.34 18.92 28.95
C ALA A 754 27.79 18.07 30.17
N GLU A 755 27.53 16.77 30.15
CA GLU A 755 28.01 15.82 31.16
C GLU A 755 29.53 15.76 31.22
N ALA A 756 30.20 15.67 30.06
CA ALA A 756 31.65 15.69 29.97
C ALA A 756 32.28 16.99 30.51
N LYS A 757 31.61 18.14 30.33
CA LYS A 757 32.03 19.42 30.93
C LYS A 757 31.85 19.46 32.44
N ASN A 758 30.81 18.80 32.97
CA ASN A 758 30.48 18.79 34.40
C ASN A 758 31.29 17.76 35.20
N ASN A 759 31.81 16.72 34.56
CA ASN A 759 32.63 15.66 35.18
C ASN A 759 33.97 15.49 34.42
N PRO A 760 34.95 16.38 34.62
CA PRO A 760 36.28 16.19 34.04
C PRO A 760 37.02 15.07 34.78
N ALA A 761 36.93 13.84 34.28
CA ALA A 761 37.80 12.75 34.71
C ALA A 761 39.27 13.06 34.31
N PRO A 762 40.28 12.60 35.08
CA PRO A 762 41.68 12.84 34.74
C PRO A 762 42.05 12.10 33.46
N VAL A 763 42.66 12.86 32.55
CA VAL A 763 43.08 12.46 31.21
C VAL A 763 43.96 11.21 31.25
N SER A 764 43.47 10.10 30.70
CA SER A 764 44.29 8.96 30.28
C SER A 764 44.22 8.85 28.76
N GLU A 765 45.40 9.07 28.17
CA GLU A 765 45.92 8.60 26.88
C GLU A 765 45.05 8.71 25.60
N VAL A 766 45.62 9.47 24.66
CA VAL A 766 45.19 9.69 23.29
C VAL A 766 45.10 8.35 22.52
N PRO A 767 43.95 8.00 21.89
CA PRO A 767 43.92 6.93 20.90
C PRO A 767 44.52 7.44 19.59
N GLY A 768 45.44 6.66 19.01
CA GLY A 768 46.08 6.95 17.72
C GLY A 768 45.11 6.86 16.52
N PRO A 769 45.56 7.27 15.33
CA PRO A 769 44.71 7.41 14.15
C PRO A 769 44.22 6.04 13.66
N VAL A 770 42.90 5.90 13.53
CA VAL A 770 42.24 4.75 12.90
C VAL A 770 42.25 4.95 11.37
N PRO A 771 42.54 3.92 10.56
CA PRO A 771 42.54 4.05 9.09
C PRO A 771 41.14 4.30 8.55
N ALA A 772 41.06 5.06 7.46
CA ALA A 772 39.85 5.18 6.66
C ALA A 772 39.58 3.85 5.93
N GLU A 773 38.48 3.19 6.27
CA GLU A 773 37.92 2.10 5.48
C GLU A 773 36.62 2.60 4.84
N ASP A 774 36.54 2.43 3.52
CA ASP A 774 35.37 2.62 2.69
C ASP A 774 34.35 1.53 3.01
N GLU A 775 33.15 1.86 3.51
CA GLU A 775 32.01 0.94 3.53
C GLU A 775 30.71 1.67 3.15
N GLU A 776 30.22 1.30 1.96
CA GLU A 776 28.80 1.27 1.62
C GLU A 776 28.12 0.13 2.42
N ASP A 777 26.81 0.31 2.66
CA ASP A 777 25.80 -0.68 3.08
C ASP A 777 25.55 -1.04 4.56
N ASP A 778 24.23 -1.15 4.81
CA ASP A 778 23.49 -1.85 5.87
C ASP A 778 23.57 -1.37 7.33
N VAL A 779 22.61 -0.52 7.70
CA VAL A 779 22.24 -0.22 9.09
C VAL A 779 21.56 -1.44 9.73
N ALA A 780 22.37 -2.33 10.31
CA ALA A 780 21.90 -3.52 11.02
C ALA A 780 21.16 -3.17 12.33
N LEU A 781 19.92 -3.68 12.44
CA LEU A 781 19.08 -3.65 13.65
C LEU A 781 19.54 -4.70 14.66
N SER A 782 20.15 -4.33 15.80
CA SER A 782 20.02 -5.13 17.04
C SER A 782 20.45 -4.43 18.35
N ALA A 783 19.52 -4.47 19.31
CA ALA A 783 19.62 -4.62 20.76
C ALA A 783 20.87 -4.14 21.55
N ALA A 784 20.56 -3.34 22.59
CA ALA A 784 21.40 -2.91 23.72
C ALA A 784 22.59 -2.01 23.36
N SER A 785 22.39 -0.70 23.53
CA SER A 785 23.40 0.34 23.31
C SER A 785 24.70 -0.01 24.04
N LYS A 786 25.73 -0.37 23.28
CA LYS A 786 27.09 -0.47 23.80
C LYS A 786 27.55 0.94 24.19
N PRO A 787 28.45 1.09 25.17
CA PRO A 787 29.01 2.40 25.54
C PRO A 787 29.76 3.11 24.40
N SER A 788 30.02 2.44 23.26
CA SER A 788 30.59 3.01 22.04
C SER A 788 29.61 3.89 21.23
N ASP A 789 28.28 3.73 21.40
CA ASP A 789 27.26 4.51 20.67
C ASP A 789 27.06 5.94 21.23
N ARG A 790 27.78 6.30 22.30
CA ARG A 790 27.66 7.60 22.97
C ARG A 790 28.85 8.53 22.72
N ASP A 791 29.73 8.19 21.78
CA ASP A 791 30.83 9.10 21.43
C ASP A 791 30.27 10.38 20.78
N PRO A 792 30.57 11.59 21.31
CA PRO A 792 30.06 12.85 20.77
C PRO A 792 30.32 13.03 19.27
N ALA A 793 31.47 12.57 18.75
CA ALA A 793 31.78 12.69 17.33
C ALA A 793 30.82 11.83 16.48
N THR A 794 30.54 10.59 16.91
CA THR A 794 29.60 9.69 16.22
C THR A 794 28.17 10.24 16.23
N LEU A 795 27.69 10.76 17.36
CA LEU A 795 26.36 11.36 17.47
C LEU A 795 26.19 12.58 16.55
N LEU A 796 27.22 13.41 16.46
CA LEU A 796 27.23 14.58 15.58
C LEU A 796 27.20 14.16 14.09
N ALA A 797 27.99 13.15 13.72
CA ALA A 797 28.02 12.62 12.36
C ALA A 797 26.69 11.96 11.97
N GLN A 798 26.10 11.15 12.86
CA GLN A 798 24.78 10.53 12.64
C GLN A 798 23.67 11.59 12.53
N SER A 799 23.70 12.64 13.36
CA SER A 799 22.76 13.75 13.28
C SER A 799 22.86 14.47 11.93
N LEU A 800 24.08 14.78 11.48
CA LEU A 800 24.31 15.39 10.16
C LEU A 800 23.80 14.50 9.02
N ALA A 801 24.09 13.19 9.06
CA ALA A 801 23.60 12.24 8.06
C ALA A 801 22.06 12.18 8.01
N ALA A 802 21.40 12.16 9.17
CA ALA A 802 19.94 12.16 9.25
C ALA A 802 19.32 13.43 8.64
N TYR A 803 19.86 14.62 8.96
CA TYR A 803 19.39 15.86 8.35
C TYR A 803 19.66 15.94 6.85
N LYS A 804 20.80 15.42 6.36
CA LYS A 804 21.08 15.34 4.93
C LYS A 804 20.06 14.47 4.20
N ARG A 805 19.75 13.30 4.76
CA ARG A 805 18.72 12.42 4.19
C ARG A 805 17.35 13.11 4.19
N GLY A 806 16.96 13.74 5.31
CA GLY A 806 15.72 14.53 5.38
C GLY A 806 15.66 15.67 4.36
N ALA A 807 16.76 16.39 4.16
CA ALA A 807 16.86 17.50 3.21
C ALA A 807 16.80 17.03 1.74
N SER A 808 17.35 15.84 1.45
CA SER A 808 17.24 15.20 0.14
C SER A 808 15.84 14.69 -0.19
N ILE A 809 14.95 14.59 0.81
CA ILE A 809 13.54 14.24 0.58
C ILE A 809 12.72 15.53 0.44
N ALA A 810 12.89 16.49 1.37
CA ALA A 810 12.24 17.80 1.32
C ALA A 810 13.17 18.90 0.77
N HIS A 811 13.41 18.87 -0.54
CA HIS A 811 14.30 19.80 -1.24
C HIS A 811 13.89 21.27 -1.12
N ASP A 812 12.62 21.55 -0.85
CA ASP A 812 12.01 22.88 -0.77
C ASP A 812 12.05 23.49 0.65
N ASN A 813 12.37 22.70 1.67
CA ASN A 813 12.38 23.15 3.05
C ASN A 813 13.75 23.66 3.48
N TRP A 814 13.98 24.97 3.32
CA TRP A 814 15.25 25.62 3.68
C TRP A 814 15.66 25.43 5.15
N ARG A 815 14.71 25.20 6.08
CA ARG A 815 15.02 25.01 7.50
C ARG A 815 15.80 23.73 7.77
N ILE A 816 15.54 22.67 6.99
CA ILE A 816 16.28 21.41 7.13
C ILE A 816 17.69 21.59 6.59
N TRP A 817 17.85 22.29 5.45
CA TRP A 817 19.16 22.68 4.93
C TRP A 817 19.95 23.58 5.89
N ASP A 818 19.28 24.48 6.61
CA ASP A 818 19.90 25.33 7.63
C ASP A 818 20.45 24.51 8.82
N ASN A 819 19.72 23.47 9.24
CA ASN A 819 20.21 22.50 10.22
C ASN A 819 21.44 21.72 9.69
N VAL A 820 21.43 21.30 8.42
CA VAL A 820 22.60 20.68 7.77
C VAL A 820 23.80 21.61 7.81
N LEU A 821 23.63 22.89 7.44
CA LEU A 821 24.69 23.89 7.46
C LEU A 821 25.26 24.08 8.88
N THR A 822 24.37 24.21 9.86
CA THR A 822 24.74 24.39 11.27
C THR A 822 25.57 23.22 11.77
N LEU A 823 25.16 21.98 11.49
CA LEU A 823 25.89 20.78 11.94
C LEU A 823 27.19 20.57 11.18
N ALA A 824 27.18 20.77 9.86
CA ALA A 824 28.37 20.62 9.01
C ALA A 824 29.50 21.58 9.43
N SER A 825 29.15 22.78 9.91
CA SER A 825 30.12 23.75 10.45
C SER A 825 30.73 23.34 11.79
N ARG A 826 30.08 22.43 12.53
CA ARG A 826 30.50 21.98 13.88
C ARG A 826 31.28 20.68 13.87
N VAL A 827 31.17 19.89 12.80
CA VAL A 827 32.01 18.70 12.60
C VAL A 827 33.47 19.15 12.46
N GLN A 828 34.40 18.36 12.98
CA GLN A 828 35.83 18.69 12.93
C GLN A 828 36.62 17.58 12.22
N PRO A 829 37.26 17.88 11.08
CA PRO A 829 37.28 19.16 10.35
C PRO A 829 35.90 19.53 9.75
N PRO A 830 35.61 20.84 9.52
CA PRO A 830 34.35 21.27 8.93
C PRO A 830 34.04 20.60 7.59
N ALA A 831 32.81 20.14 7.42
CA ALA A 831 32.35 19.46 6.22
C ALA A 831 32.03 20.49 5.11
N ILE A 832 33.05 21.12 4.54
CA ILE A 832 32.93 22.19 3.54
C ILE A 832 32.00 21.82 2.36
N PRO A 833 32.09 20.61 1.76
CA PRO A 833 31.18 20.24 0.66
C PRO A 833 29.71 20.26 1.06
N ASP A 834 29.39 19.78 2.26
CA ASP A 834 28.02 19.74 2.79
C ASP A 834 27.51 21.15 3.13
N MET A 835 28.38 22.02 3.67
CA MET A 835 28.06 23.42 3.91
C MET A 835 27.70 24.15 2.61
N ILE A 836 28.49 23.94 1.54
CA ILE A 836 28.26 24.58 0.24
C ILE A 836 26.97 24.06 -0.40
N LEU A 837 26.73 22.75 -0.34
CA LEU A 837 25.49 22.15 -0.83
C LEU A 837 24.27 22.76 -0.11
N ALA A 838 24.31 22.82 1.23
CA ALA A 838 23.24 23.39 2.03
C ALA A 838 22.99 24.88 1.71
N LEU A 839 24.06 25.69 1.67
CA LEU A 839 23.97 27.10 1.31
C LEU A 839 23.36 27.30 -0.09
N LYS A 840 23.79 26.51 -1.08
CA LYS A 840 23.25 26.57 -2.43
C LYS A 840 21.74 26.33 -2.44
N HIS A 841 21.27 25.29 -1.76
CA HIS A 841 19.83 25.03 -1.66
C HIS A 841 19.09 26.15 -0.92
N ILE A 842 19.61 26.65 0.20
CA ILE A 842 19.00 27.78 0.93
C ILE A 842 18.86 29.02 0.04
N LEU A 843 19.91 29.38 -0.71
CA LEU A 843 19.91 30.54 -1.61
C LEU A 843 18.95 30.35 -2.78
N GLN A 844 18.89 29.15 -3.36
CA GLN A 844 17.98 28.84 -4.46
C GLN A 844 16.51 28.84 -4.03
N ILE A 845 16.21 28.44 -2.78
CA ILE A 845 14.86 28.46 -2.22
C ILE A 845 14.43 29.88 -1.85
N ARG A 846 15.28 30.62 -1.11
CA ARG A 846 14.92 31.94 -0.56
C ARG A 846 15.08 33.08 -1.56
N LYS A 847 16.04 33.00 -2.49
CA LYS A 847 16.36 34.00 -3.53
C LYS A 847 16.38 35.45 -3.04
N SER A 848 16.83 35.66 -1.80
CA SER A 848 16.84 36.96 -1.13
C SER A 848 18.23 37.26 -0.57
N GLU A 849 18.61 38.53 -0.53
CA GLU A 849 19.88 38.96 0.09
C GLU A 849 19.94 38.62 1.60
N ASP A 850 18.78 38.57 2.27
CA ASP A 850 18.65 38.14 3.69
C ASP A 850 19.01 36.68 3.95
N ALA A 851 19.16 35.86 2.89
CA ALA A 851 19.59 34.47 3.02
C ALA A 851 21.12 34.34 3.05
N LEU A 852 21.87 35.42 2.79
CA LEU A 852 23.32 35.43 2.79
C LEU A 852 23.85 35.71 4.19
N ASP A 853 24.37 34.69 4.85
CA ASP A 853 25.06 34.84 6.13
C ASP A 853 26.53 35.26 5.90
N VAL A 854 26.88 36.49 6.32
CA VAL A 854 28.21 37.06 6.12
C VAL A 854 29.27 36.33 6.95
N ASP A 855 28.92 35.87 8.14
CA ASP A 855 29.86 35.20 9.03
C ASP A 855 30.22 33.82 8.50
N VAL A 856 29.21 33.07 8.03
CA VAL A 856 29.42 31.75 7.40
C VAL A 856 30.19 31.88 6.09
N LEU A 857 29.82 32.83 5.22
CA LEU A 857 30.53 33.08 3.96
C LEU A 857 31.97 33.56 4.20
N GLY A 858 32.17 34.38 5.23
CA GLY A 858 33.49 34.86 5.66
C GLY A 858 34.38 33.74 6.16
N ALA A 859 33.85 32.85 7.02
CA ALA A 859 34.55 31.68 7.51
C ALA A 859 34.93 30.71 6.38
N LEU A 860 33.99 30.41 5.46
CA LEU A 860 34.28 29.58 4.29
C LEU A 860 35.37 30.18 3.40
N LEU A 861 35.32 31.49 3.17
CA LEU A 861 36.35 32.18 2.40
C LEU A 861 37.72 32.12 3.10
N GLN A 862 37.76 32.37 4.41
CA GLN A 862 38.99 32.38 5.18
C GLN A 862 39.64 30.98 5.25
N ASP A 863 38.85 29.97 5.64
CA ASP A 863 39.36 28.65 5.97
C ASP A 863 39.56 27.75 4.74
N ALA A 864 38.70 27.88 3.72
CA ALA A 864 38.75 27.03 2.54
C ALA A 864 39.51 27.64 1.35
N VAL A 865 39.76 28.95 1.35
CA VAL A 865 40.37 29.66 0.21
C VAL A 865 41.61 30.44 0.62
N LEU A 866 41.48 31.40 1.55
CA LEU A 866 42.55 32.34 1.86
C LEU A 866 43.72 31.69 2.63
N SER A 867 43.46 30.59 3.33
CA SER A 867 44.46 29.78 4.03
C SER A 867 45.35 28.94 3.09
N VAL A 868 44.96 28.77 1.82
CA VAL A 868 45.62 27.87 0.87
C VAL A 868 46.66 28.61 0.03
N ASP A 869 47.88 28.06 0.01
CA ASP A 869 48.99 28.58 -0.78
C ASP A 869 48.74 28.46 -2.29
N LYS A 870 49.07 29.51 -3.04
CA LYS A 870 48.87 29.57 -4.49
C LYS A 870 50.10 29.06 -5.24
N PRO A 871 49.93 28.33 -6.36
CA PRO A 871 51.04 28.04 -7.25
C PRO A 871 51.59 29.33 -7.87
N SER A 872 52.91 29.35 -8.13
CA SER A 872 53.65 30.49 -8.68
C SER A 872 53.48 30.64 -10.19
N ASP A 873 52.23 30.72 -10.67
CA ASP A 873 51.93 30.91 -12.09
C ASP A 873 51.59 32.38 -12.41
N SER A 874 51.64 32.80 -13.67
CA SER A 874 51.26 34.15 -14.12
C SER A 874 49.87 34.15 -14.77
N GLY A 875 48.91 34.86 -14.18
CA GLY A 875 47.54 34.98 -14.70
C GLY A 875 46.47 34.88 -13.60
N VAL A 876 45.20 35.00 -14.00
CA VAL A 876 44.05 34.76 -13.11
C VAL A 876 44.07 33.28 -12.74
N TYR A 877 44.21 33.00 -11.45
CA TYR A 877 44.25 31.66 -10.91
C TYR A 877 42.84 31.04 -10.98
N GLU A 878 42.76 29.80 -11.48
CA GLU A 878 41.57 28.98 -11.40
C GLU A 878 41.89 27.69 -10.63
N PRO A 879 41.24 27.45 -9.49
CA PRO A 879 41.47 26.23 -8.73
C PRO A 879 41.06 24.97 -9.52
N PRO A 880 41.70 23.81 -9.28
CA PRO A 880 41.37 22.56 -9.96
C PRO A 880 39.92 22.09 -9.72
N ARG A 881 39.40 21.21 -10.58
CA ARG A 881 38.05 20.65 -10.42
C ARG A 881 37.99 19.78 -9.16
N GLY A 882 36.90 19.89 -8.41
CA GLY A 882 36.64 19.08 -7.20
C GLY A 882 37.30 19.59 -5.93
N THR A 883 38.09 20.67 -5.99
CA THR A 883 38.75 21.24 -4.79
C THR A 883 37.80 22.19 -4.03
N PRO A 884 37.93 22.31 -2.70
CA PRO A 884 37.06 23.18 -1.89
C PRO A 884 37.16 24.65 -2.32
N GLU A 885 38.33 25.12 -2.76
CA GLU A 885 38.52 26.49 -3.25
C GLU A 885 37.67 26.74 -4.51
N ARG A 886 37.57 25.76 -5.41
CA ARG A 886 36.75 25.87 -6.62
C ARG A 886 35.26 25.91 -6.27
N LEU A 887 34.83 25.12 -5.29
CA LEU A 887 33.44 25.06 -4.84
C LEU A 887 33.02 26.38 -4.19
N VAL A 888 33.83 26.92 -3.27
CA VAL A 888 33.56 28.23 -2.64
C VAL A 888 33.59 29.34 -3.68
N MET A 889 34.56 29.33 -4.60
CA MET A 889 34.62 30.32 -5.68
C MET A 889 33.35 30.32 -6.54
N ARG A 890 32.84 29.14 -6.91
CA ARG A 890 31.58 29.03 -7.66
C ARG A 890 30.37 29.49 -6.86
N LEU A 891 30.27 29.10 -5.59
CA LEU A 891 29.21 29.58 -4.71
C LEU A 891 29.17 31.13 -4.70
N PHE A 892 30.32 31.77 -4.54
CA PHE A 892 30.41 33.23 -4.54
C PHE A 892 30.03 33.86 -5.89
N GLU A 893 30.60 33.40 -7.00
CA GLU A 893 30.38 34.05 -8.31
C GLU A 893 29.03 33.69 -8.95
N GLU A 894 28.55 32.46 -8.80
CA GLU A 894 27.35 31.95 -9.46
C GLU A 894 26.07 32.17 -8.61
N GLU A 895 26.14 32.10 -7.28
CA GLU A 895 24.95 32.16 -6.40
C GLU A 895 24.92 33.42 -5.51
N VAL A 896 26.06 33.85 -4.93
CA VAL A 896 26.09 35.02 -4.01
C VAL A 896 26.04 36.33 -4.78
N VAL A 897 26.95 36.57 -5.73
CA VAL A 897 27.07 37.83 -6.48
C VAL A 897 25.75 38.30 -7.12
N PRO A 898 24.94 37.42 -7.76
CA PRO A 898 23.65 37.83 -8.32
C PRO A 898 22.62 38.31 -7.29
N LEU A 899 22.77 37.91 -6.02
CA LEU A 899 21.83 38.23 -4.94
C LEU A 899 22.23 39.47 -4.13
N ILE A 900 23.46 39.98 -4.25
CA ILE A 900 23.90 41.16 -3.50
C ILE A 900 23.29 42.41 -4.12
N THR A 901 22.50 43.16 -3.35
CA THR A 901 21.89 44.42 -3.79
C THR A 901 22.34 45.61 -2.94
N GLN A 902 22.32 45.48 -1.61
CA GLN A 902 22.47 46.62 -0.69
C GLN A 902 23.62 46.46 0.33
N ARG A 903 24.02 45.23 0.67
CA ARG A 903 24.97 45.00 1.78
C ARG A 903 26.43 45.17 1.32
N SER A 904 27.11 46.16 1.90
CA SER A 904 28.50 46.47 1.57
C SER A 904 29.49 45.37 1.99
N GLU A 905 29.20 44.67 3.10
CA GLU A 905 30.04 43.61 3.66
C GLU A 905 30.24 42.43 2.70
N LEU A 906 29.18 41.99 2.02
CA LEU A 906 29.23 40.89 1.07
C LEU A 906 30.15 41.20 -0.12
N TRP A 907 30.11 42.43 -0.64
CA TRP A 907 31.01 42.87 -1.70
C TRP A 907 32.49 42.90 -1.26
N THR A 908 32.77 43.10 0.03
CA THR A 908 34.15 43.04 0.53
C THR A 908 34.70 41.62 0.51
N LEU A 909 33.87 40.61 0.81
CA LEU A 909 34.24 39.21 0.69
C LEU A 909 34.52 38.84 -0.79
N VAL A 910 33.66 39.29 -1.71
CA VAL A 910 33.86 39.11 -3.15
C VAL A 910 35.17 39.77 -3.62
N SER A 911 35.46 40.98 -3.14
CA SER A 911 36.72 41.68 -3.45
C SER A 911 37.95 40.89 -2.99
N ARG A 912 37.92 40.36 -1.77
CA ARG A 912 38.99 39.51 -1.22
C ARG A 912 39.17 38.21 -2.01
N LEU A 913 38.08 37.53 -2.39
CA LEU A 913 38.12 36.33 -3.22
C LEU A 913 38.76 36.59 -4.60
N ARG A 914 38.31 37.65 -5.29
CA ARG A 914 38.84 38.02 -6.62
C ARG A 914 40.30 38.45 -6.55
N ALA A 915 40.68 39.18 -5.50
CA ALA A 915 42.08 39.51 -5.23
C ALA A 915 42.93 38.25 -4.99
N TRP A 916 42.38 37.25 -4.28
CA TRP A 916 43.04 35.96 -4.11
C TRP A 916 43.23 35.24 -5.45
N ARG A 917 42.22 35.24 -6.34
CA ARG A 917 42.31 34.73 -7.72
C ARG A 917 43.29 35.49 -8.63
N ARG A 918 43.84 36.63 -8.20
CA ARG A 918 44.59 37.56 -9.06
C ARG A 918 43.73 38.19 -10.18
N ASP A 919 42.40 38.18 -10.01
CA ASP A 919 41.50 39.02 -10.80
C ASP A 919 41.45 40.42 -10.16
N TYR A 920 42.53 41.18 -10.36
CA TYR A 920 42.68 42.50 -9.78
C TYR A 920 41.65 43.52 -10.31
N ALA A 921 41.24 43.37 -11.58
CA ALA A 921 40.21 44.22 -12.16
C ALA A 921 38.85 43.96 -11.52
N GLY A 922 38.47 42.68 -11.36
CA GLY A 922 37.23 42.29 -10.69
C GLY A 922 37.23 42.58 -9.18
N ALA A 923 38.39 42.53 -8.52
CA ALA A 923 38.54 42.90 -7.10
C ALA A 923 38.29 44.40 -6.86
N ILE A 924 38.80 45.25 -7.75
CA ILE A 924 38.55 46.69 -7.70
C ILE A 924 37.07 46.99 -8.01
N ASP A 925 36.45 46.33 -9.00
CA ASP A 925 35.02 46.50 -9.29
C ASP A 925 34.16 46.14 -8.07
N ALA A 926 34.45 45.02 -7.41
CA ALA A 926 33.77 44.61 -6.18
C ALA A 926 33.97 45.61 -5.03
N ALA A 927 35.19 46.14 -4.85
CA ALA A 927 35.45 47.17 -3.84
C ALA A 927 34.72 48.49 -4.14
N GLU A 928 34.65 48.91 -5.41
CA GLU A 928 33.87 50.07 -5.83
C GLU A 928 32.36 49.85 -5.57
N ARG A 929 31.84 48.63 -5.80
CA ARG A 929 30.45 48.27 -5.47
C ARG A 929 30.18 48.27 -3.98
N ALA A 930 31.09 47.73 -3.15
CA ALA A 930 31.01 47.79 -1.68
C ALA A 930 30.92 49.24 -1.18
N TRP A 931 31.79 50.11 -1.70
CA TRP A 931 31.80 51.53 -1.37
C TRP A 931 30.52 52.25 -1.82
N ARG A 932 30.04 51.98 -3.04
CA ARG A 932 28.77 52.54 -3.54
C ARG A 932 27.57 52.09 -2.70
N ALA A 933 27.54 50.83 -2.28
CA ALA A 933 26.49 50.31 -1.41
C ALA A 933 26.46 51.03 -0.06
N ALA A 934 27.62 51.21 0.57
CA ALA A 934 27.74 51.96 1.83
C ALA A 934 27.37 53.45 1.69
N VAL A 935 27.82 54.13 0.63
CA VAL A 935 27.55 55.56 0.41
C VAL A 935 26.12 55.82 -0.11
N GLY A 936 25.52 54.83 -0.78
CA GLY A 936 24.21 54.90 -1.43
C GLY A 936 23.01 54.84 -0.48
N SER A 937 23.19 54.39 0.76
CA SER A 937 22.13 54.32 1.80
C SER A 937 21.47 55.69 2.11
N SER A 938 22.15 56.82 1.84
CA SER A 938 21.63 58.19 2.04
C SER A 938 20.71 58.72 0.92
N GLY A 939 19.90 57.87 0.27
CA GLY A 939 18.83 58.32 -0.63
C GLY A 939 19.26 59.08 -1.90
N SER A 940 20.46 58.84 -2.41
CA SER A 940 20.94 59.46 -3.65
C SER A 940 20.60 58.58 -4.85
N GLY A 941 19.61 58.98 -5.65
CA GLY A 941 19.06 58.27 -6.82
C GLY A 941 20.02 57.95 -7.97
N LEU A 942 21.01 57.09 -7.73
CA LEU A 942 21.85 56.45 -8.76
C LEU A 942 21.38 55.03 -9.10
N LEU A 943 20.36 54.51 -8.41
CA LEU A 943 19.60 53.31 -8.78
C LEU A 943 18.10 53.60 -8.63
N PRO A 944 17.27 53.47 -9.69
CA PRO A 944 15.83 53.54 -9.55
C PRO A 944 15.31 52.19 -9.03
N GLY A 945 14.78 52.16 -7.79
CA GLY A 945 13.89 51.06 -7.36
C GLY A 945 14.08 50.41 -5.98
N ALA A 946 14.97 50.87 -5.09
CA ALA A 946 15.15 50.24 -3.78
C ALA A 946 14.37 50.99 -2.67
N ALA A 947 13.23 50.44 -2.26
CA ALA A 947 12.62 50.78 -0.98
C ALA A 947 13.36 50.02 0.13
N ALA A 948 13.74 50.71 1.21
CA ALA A 948 14.41 50.12 2.36
C ALA A 948 13.49 49.13 3.10
N THR A 949 13.98 47.93 3.40
CA THR A 949 13.17 46.85 4.00
C THR A 949 13.58 46.45 5.42
N THR A 950 14.67 46.99 5.99
CA THR A 950 15.04 46.76 7.41
C THR A 950 15.44 48.05 8.12
N ALA A 951 15.20 48.09 9.44
CA ALA A 951 15.30 49.31 10.25
C ALA A 951 16.73 49.77 10.59
N ASP A 952 17.74 48.90 10.45
CA ASP A 952 19.13 49.22 10.82
C ASP A 952 20.00 49.75 9.66
N GLU A 953 19.66 49.45 8.40
CA GLU A 953 20.43 49.90 7.22
C GLU A 953 19.79 51.09 6.47
N ALA A 954 18.65 51.57 6.96
CA ALA A 954 18.00 52.82 6.56
C ALA A 954 18.57 54.05 7.28
N ARG A 955 19.78 53.97 7.82
CA ARG A 955 20.40 55.06 8.57
C ARG A 955 21.30 55.86 7.64
N ASP A 956 20.83 57.06 7.32
CA ASP A 956 21.60 58.05 6.58
C ASP A 956 22.96 58.28 7.28
N TRP A 957 24.07 57.91 6.62
CA TRP A 957 25.42 58.04 7.18
C TRP A 957 25.84 59.50 7.41
N THR A 958 25.11 60.46 6.83
CA THR A 958 25.28 61.88 7.16
C THR A 958 24.71 62.24 8.53
N VAL A 959 24.02 61.29 9.18
CA VAL A 959 23.35 61.46 10.48
C VAL A 959 23.77 60.40 11.50
N ASP A 960 23.87 59.13 11.11
CA ASP A 960 24.21 58.03 12.04
C ASP A 960 25.72 57.77 12.10
N GLU A 961 26.25 57.65 13.31
CA GLU A 961 27.69 57.48 13.58
C GLU A 961 28.20 56.08 13.20
N GLY A 962 27.35 55.05 13.34
CA GLY A 962 27.69 53.68 12.94
C GLY A 962 27.80 53.56 11.42
N ALA A 963 26.83 54.10 10.69
CA ALA A 963 26.85 54.16 9.23
C ALA A 963 28.01 55.03 8.70
N TRP A 964 28.34 56.15 9.37
CA TRP A 964 29.54 56.94 9.07
C TRP A 964 30.83 56.11 9.19
N THR A 965 30.96 55.36 10.27
CA THR A 965 32.14 54.50 10.51
C THR A 965 32.31 53.46 9.41
N ILE A 966 31.22 52.83 8.97
CA ILE A 966 31.22 51.87 7.86
C ILE A 966 31.65 52.57 6.55
N VAL A 967 31.11 53.75 6.23
CA VAL A 967 31.50 54.49 5.02
C VAL A 967 32.98 54.88 5.02
N VAL A 968 33.50 55.33 6.15
CA VAL A 968 34.93 55.63 6.31
C VAL A 968 35.77 54.37 6.09
N GLN A 969 35.41 53.25 6.72
CA GLN A 969 36.09 51.97 6.55
C GLN A 969 36.08 51.50 5.09
N ARG A 970 34.93 51.51 4.42
CA ARG A 970 34.84 51.10 3.00
C ARG A 970 35.62 52.04 2.07
N THR A 971 35.74 53.31 2.43
CA THR A 971 36.55 54.28 1.67
C THR A 971 38.04 54.01 1.84
N ASP A 972 38.49 53.69 3.06
CA ASP A 972 39.86 53.28 3.35
C ASP A 972 40.25 51.97 2.63
N GLU A 973 39.37 50.96 2.70
CA GLU A 973 39.54 49.69 1.99
C GLU A 973 39.64 49.91 0.47
N LEU A 974 38.76 50.74 -0.11
CA LEU A 974 38.81 51.05 -1.55
C LEU A 974 40.12 51.75 -1.95
N VAL A 975 40.61 52.70 -1.14
CA VAL A 975 41.90 53.37 -1.39
C VAL A 975 43.06 52.37 -1.33
N SER A 976 43.06 51.48 -0.33
CA SER A 976 44.06 50.42 -0.18
C SER A 976 44.05 49.45 -1.36
N VAL A 977 42.87 49.07 -1.85
CA VAL A 977 42.69 48.21 -3.04
C VAL A 977 43.22 48.91 -4.31
N PHE A 978 42.97 50.21 -4.47
CA PHE A 978 43.53 50.99 -5.58
C PHE A 978 45.04 51.16 -5.49
N GLU A 979 45.61 51.32 -4.30
CA GLU A 979 47.05 51.45 -4.10
C GLU A 979 47.79 50.15 -4.41
N ASN A 980 47.26 49.02 -3.91
CA ASN A 980 47.88 47.71 -4.07
C ASN A 980 47.80 47.19 -5.52
N TRP A 981 46.64 47.35 -6.18
CA TRP A 981 46.40 46.68 -7.46
C TRP A 981 46.08 47.62 -8.62
N GLY A 982 45.71 48.87 -8.37
CA GLY A 982 45.38 49.87 -9.39
C GLY A 982 46.47 50.08 -10.46
N PRO A 983 47.78 50.14 -10.12
CA PRO A 983 48.84 50.24 -11.13
C PRO A 983 48.92 49.04 -12.10
N SER A 984 48.55 47.84 -11.62
CA SER A 984 48.67 46.59 -12.36
C SER A 984 47.50 46.29 -13.30
N VAL A 985 46.40 47.04 -13.18
CA VAL A 985 45.19 46.87 -13.99
C VAL A 985 45.24 47.82 -15.19
N GLU A 986 45.30 47.29 -16.40
CA GLU A 986 45.45 48.04 -17.66
C GLU A 986 44.38 49.14 -17.85
N SER A 987 43.13 48.87 -17.43
CA SER A 987 42.01 49.82 -17.56
C SER A 987 42.09 51.03 -16.61
N ILE A 988 42.85 50.92 -15.52
CA ILE A 988 43.02 51.97 -14.51
C ILE A 988 44.40 52.62 -14.65
N GLY A 989 45.45 51.80 -14.71
CA GLY A 989 46.83 52.22 -14.89
C GLY A 989 47.21 53.36 -13.95
N SER A 990 47.88 54.39 -14.46
CA SER A 990 48.29 55.56 -13.66
C SER A 990 47.13 56.43 -13.12
N LYS A 991 45.88 56.16 -13.50
CA LYS A 991 44.70 56.96 -13.08
C LYS A 991 44.15 56.56 -11.71
N TRP A 992 44.63 55.49 -11.08
CA TRP A 992 44.12 55.00 -9.78
C TRP A 992 44.17 56.08 -8.70
N LYS A 993 45.25 56.88 -8.61
CA LYS A 993 45.38 58.00 -7.66
C LYS A 993 44.32 59.08 -7.86
N GLY A 994 43.89 59.29 -9.11
CA GLY A 994 42.81 60.22 -9.44
C GLY A 994 41.46 59.73 -8.91
N LYS A 995 41.16 58.44 -9.15
CA LYS A 995 39.92 57.79 -8.69
C LYS A 995 39.84 57.73 -7.16
N ALA A 996 40.91 57.29 -6.49
CA ALA A 996 40.99 57.23 -5.03
C ALA A 996 40.76 58.60 -4.37
N ARG A 997 41.41 59.67 -4.87
CA ARG A 997 41.19 61.04 -4.38
C ARG A 997 39.76 61.52 -4.61
N SER A 998 39.12 61.12 -5.71
CA SER A 998 37.73 61.48 -6.00
C SER A 998 36.76 60.84 -5.02
N ALA A 999 36.98 59.56 -4.66
CA ALA A 999 36.14 58.84 -3.70
C ALA A 999 36.22 59.49 -2.30
N VAL A 1000 37.43 59.76 -1.80
CA VAL A 1000 37.64 60.42 -0.50
C VAL A 1000 37.01 61.83 -0.47
N ARG A 1001 37.22 62.63 -1.52
CA ARG A 1001 36.60 63.98 -1.63
C ARG A 1001 35.08 63.92 -1.66
N SER A 1002 34.50 62.91 -2.29
CA SER A 1002 33.04 62.74 -2.36
C SER A 1002 32.43 62.52 -0.97
N VAL A 1003 33.05 61.65 -0.17
CA VAL A 1003 32.60 61.36 1.21
C VAL A 1003 32.83 62.56 2.11
N MET A 1004 34.01 63.18 2.08
CA MET A 1004 34.30 64.37 2.87
C MET A 1004 33.40 65.55 2.50
N GLY A 1005 33.10 65.74 1.21
CA GLY A 1005 32.21 66.82 0.76
C GLY A 1005 30.79 66.71 1.32
N ARG A 1006 30.26 65.49 1.46
CA ARG A 1006 28.92 65.22 1.99
C ARG A 1006 28.88 65.10 3.52
N GLY A 1007 29.94 64.60 4.15
CA GLY A 1007 30.02 64.43 5.61
C GLY A 1007 30.48 65.67 6.38
N LYS A 1008 30.88 66.74 5.70
CA LYS A 1008 31.56 67.90 6.30
C LYS A 1008 30.76 68.56 7.43
N GLU A 1009 29.47 68.80 7.22
CA GLU A 1009 28.66 69.57 8.17
C GLU A 1009 28.55 68.92 9.55
N ARG A 1010 28.63 67.59 9.64
CA ARG A 1010 28.41 66.84 10.89
C ARG A 1010 29.67 66.17 11.44
N TRP A 1011 30.55 65.69 10.57
CA TRP A 1011 31.65 64.80 10.97
C TRP A 1011 33.03 65.48 10.97
N GLU A 1012 33.13 66.76 10.59
CA GLU A 1012 34.38 67.53 10.61
C GLU A 1012 34.99 67.54 12.04
N GLY A 1013 36.23 67.05 12.15
CA GLY A 1013 36.94 66.89 13.42
C GLY A 1013 36.77 65.54 14.14
N SER A 1014 35.87 64.66 13.66
CA SER A 1014 35.74 63.27 14.15
C SER A 1014 37.00 62.44 13.86
N GLU A 1015 37.13 61.30 14.54
CA GLU A 1015 38.23 60.36 14.29
C GLU A 1015 38.22 59.85 12.84
N GLY A 1016 37.06 59.41 12.34
CA GLY A 1016 36.90 58.97 10.95
C GLY A 1016 37.23 60.06 9.91
N TRP A 1017 36.94 61.33 10.23
CA TRP A 1017 37.32 62.46 9.36
C TRP A 1017 38.83 62.66 9.28
N LYS A 1018 39.55 62.51 10.40
CA LYS A 1018 41.02 62.55 10.44
C LYS A 1018 41.62 61.40 9.63
N THR A 1019 41.00 60.22 9.64
CA THR A 1019 41.41 59.08 8.81
C THR A 1019 41.32 59.45 7.32
N LEU A 1020 40.20 60.06 6.90
CA LEU A 1020 40.02 60.52 5.50
C LEU A 1020 40.99 61.65 5.12
N GLU A 1021 41.30 62.59 6.02
CA GLU A 1021 42.32 63.62 5.80
C GLU A 1021 43.71 63.01 5.61
N THR A 1022 44.06 62.03 6.43
CA THR A 1022 45.33 61.31 6.36
C THR A 1022 45.45 60.56 5.02
N LEU A 1023 44.37 59.87 4.59
CA LEU A 1023 44.32 59.22 3.28
C LEU A 1023 44.44 60.23 2.13
N MET A 1024 43.79 61.39 2.22
CA MET A 1024 43.89 62.42 1.18
C MET A 1024 45.30 62.99 1.07
N GLU A 1025 45.99 63.16 2.19
CA GLU A 1025 47.36 63.69 2.23
C GLU A 1025 48.38 62.64 1.75
N GLY A 1026 48.23 61.37 2.12
CA GLY A 1026 49.04 60.26 1.57
C GLY A 1026 48.95 60.14 0.04
N LEU A 1027 47.77 60.38 -0.52
CA LEU A 1027 47.54 60.42 -1.98
C LEU A 1027 48.11 61.68 -2.66
N ARG A 1028 48.56 62.70 -1.91
CA ARG A 1028 49.24 63.91 -2.42
C ARG A 1028 50.75 63.82 -2.34
N ILE A 1029 51.30 63.18 -1.30
CA ILE A 1029 52.74 63.16 -1.00
C ILE A 1029 53.53 62.21 -1.92
N SER A 1030 52.90 61.20 -2.52
CA SER A 1030 53.57 60.21 -3.38
C SER A 1030 53.75 60.64 -4.85
N SER A 1031 53.92 61.94 -5.15
CA SER A 1031 54.14 62.45 -6.51
C SER A 1031 55.54 62.16 -7.04
#